data_AF-A0A6J4J1G8-F1
#
_entry.id   AF-A0A6J4J1G8-F1
#
_cell.length_a   1.000
_cell.length_b   1.000
_cell.length_c   1.000
_cell.angle_alpha   90.00
_cell.angle_beta   90.00
_cell.angle_gamma   90.00
#
_symmetry.space_group_name_H-M   'P 1'
#
loop_
_entity.id
_entity.type
_entity.pdbx_description
1 polymer ?
#
loop_
_entity_poly.entity_id
_entity_poly.type
_entity_poly.pdbx_seq_one_letter_code
_entity_poly.pdbx_strand_id
1 'polypeptide(L)'
;MRDSHATSVLTRRVASAVILPGILTSMLVFAPQASATTGPTSGICNGVVNQTAHRGGVQENLLRAAAKKNAEQISKLQAERTALQTSAATLNTQIADTEKAIAALDAEAAQLAIDEKAATAELAALTADQASVATSIEEATKALADLKVRQADTAAALAPLQEQLTAAQADSESLKKQAADVDANLAAHQEVLNTATGELALLDAAAANASGALAAQIEAIAAAETALVSLTTTAQDAAAAVTAAEQAVFESEAELQRLVDSGIAAQAELDAQAVRIEEAKTALATRQADANKAADAVTVKNAEITTAQGELGVLQADAKKAADAVTAKNTEIAAAQNQLPALKADAAKAADAVAANAAATTLINGQITTLQNDIAALGTTISTKQTQLTAAQSERTALQARQTQLQDEINALNAEIEAIKGNGKKKDELIALRNTKQAELTSVTNQITQKSGIIAGLSGDLSTLQNQVNTLNAQLVAKQGESSTLQRQAAPLQAALATAQGAVATKEAEILGLQGQLPALGTALTEANAAVAAKQEELAALQGKLPALEDAAAAAAGAVSAQEKVVADLEAGLPALTEGAAEAEAAISAERAVLEELQGDLADAEDALAAADAAVDAKNAELTGLQDRLPALQAAADSAAAAAAAKRVEISKLNADMDKLVADLAGLNGQIAAKEAAVLGLQNQVAPLLTQLNSLNGEISAAEAALKTLQGQLTTLDKQVTDAHAVLRNLEAQKKTNKAAITAQKATVNSLQDQLGAVQTKIASIDNQIALGGCVA
;
A
#
# COMPACT_ATOMS: atom_id res chain seq x y z
N MET A 1 3.20 -32.76 -14.45
CA MET A 1 3.10 -34.16 -13.97
C MET A 1 2.54 -34.98 -15.12
N ARG A 2 3.27 -35.98 -15.64
CA ARG A 2 2.86 -36.96 -16.69
C ARG A 2 2.07 -36.47 -17.95
N ASP A 3 2.72 -36.55 -19.11
CA ASP A 3 2.08 -36.75 -20.43
C ASP A 3 2.08 -38.24 -20.84
N SER A 4 1.19 -38.69 -21.77
CA SER A 4 1.14 -40.09 -22.29
C SER A 4 0.26 -40.37 -23.57
N HIS A 5 0.89 -40.69 -24.73
CA HIS A 5 0.58 -41.74 -25.79
C HIS A 5 -0.57 -41.75 -26.91
N ALA A 6 -0.21 -41.62 -28.23
CA ALA A 6 -0.36 -42.56 -29.46
C ALA A 6 -1.50 -42.58 -30.64
N THR A 7 -1.15 -42.85 -32.00
CA THR A 7 -1.89 -43.31 -33.33
C THR A 7 -1.86 -42.42 -34.69
N SER A 8 -2.24 -42.62 -36.05
CA SER A 8 -2.81 -43.59 -37.13
C SER A 8 -2.69 -43.18 -38.73
N VAL A 9 -3.05 -43.95 -39.86
CA VAL A 9 -2.92 -43.62 -41.40
C VAL A 9 -3.69 -44.43 -42.61
N LEU A 10 -3.75 -44.04 -43.96
CA LEU A 10 -4.46 -44.73 -45.20
C LEU A 10 -4.08 -44.38 -46.78
N THR A 11 -4.56 -45.08 -47.92
CA THR A 11 -4.28 -44.90 -49.47
C THR A 11 -5.16 -45.64 -50.64
N ARG A 12 -5.00 -45.46 -52.05
CA ARG A 12 -5.27 -46.31 -53.39
C ARG A 12 -6.21 -45.78 -54.62
N ARG A 13 -6.39 -46.17 -55.98
CA ARG A 13 -5.79 -46.92 -57.24
C ARG A 13 -6.64 -46.86 -58.69
N VAL A 14 -6.19 -47.27 -59.97
CA VAL A 14 -6.81 -47.12 -61.45
C VAL A 14 -6.48 -48.22 -62.65
N ALA A 15 -6.73 -48.36 -64.03
CA ALA A 15 -7.64 -48.02 -65.27
C ALA A 15 -7.33 -48.75 -66.74
N SER A 16 -8.13 -48.63 -67.89
CA SER A 16 -7.96 -48.82 -69.47
C SER A 16 -8.07 -50.20 -70.35
N ALA A 17 -8.19 -50.46 -71.74
CA ALA A 17 -8.69 -49.93 -73.13
C ALA A 17 -8.54 -50.87 -74.50
N VAL A 18 -9.05 -50.59 -75.79
CA VAL A 18 -8.68 -51.02 -77.29
C VAL A 18 -9.61 -51.86 -78.37
N ILE A 19 -9.48 -51.84 -79.79
CA ILE A 19 -10.35 -52.48 -80.97
C ILE A 19 -9.82 -52.60 -82.53
N LEU A 20 -10.46 -53.25 -83.63
CA LEU A 20 -10.44 -53.04 -85.23
C LEU A 20 -11.09 -54.03 -86.43
N PRO A 21 -10.57 -54.45 -87.71
CA PRO A 21 -11.25 -54.66 -89.13
C PRO A 21 -11.06 -56.03 -90.04
N GLY A 22 -11.33 -56.46 -91.37
CA GLY A 22 -11.80 -56.19 -92.87
C GLY A 22 -11.79 -57.52 -93.87
N ILE A 23 -12.00 -57.85 -95.25
CA ILE A 23 -12.39 -57.48 -96.75
C ILE A 23 -12.86 -58.77 -97.70
N LEU A 24 -12.99 -59.15 -99.07
CA LEU A 24 -12.67 -58.89 -100.60
C LEU A 24 -13.52 -59.68 -101.82
N THR A 25 -13.12 -59.93 -103.17
CA THR A 25 -13.98 -60.25 -104.49
C THR A 25 -13.57 -61.29 -105.75
N SER A 26 -14.22 -61.44 -107.02
CA SER A 26 -14.03 -62.52 -108.19
C SER A 26 -14.66 -62.43 -109.74
N MET A 27 -14.46 -63.35 -110.82
CA MET A 27 -14.88 -63.31 -112.38
C MET A 27 -14.69 -64.57 -113.47
N LEU A 28 -15.39 -64.82 -114.72
CA LEU A 28 -15.09 -65.76 -115.99
C LEU A 28 -16.13 -66.09 -117.27
N VAL A 29 -15.83 -66.63 -118.58
CA VAL A 29 -16.71 -67.34 -119.76
C VAL A 29 -16.13 -67.84 -121.27
N PHE A 30 -16.91 -68.16 -122.44
CA PHE A 30 -16.78 -68.65 -123.99
C PHE A 30 -16.66 -70.27 -124.48
N ALA A 31 -16.83 -71.12 -125.65
CA ALA A 31 -17.20 -71.34 -127.20
C ALA A 31 -17.27 -72.86 -128.01
N PRO A 32 -17.84 -73.25 -129.29
CA PRO A 32 -18.04 -74.67 -130.06
C PRO A 32 -18.23 -75.03 -131.73
N GLN A 33 -18.21 -76.32 -132.41
CA GLN A 33 -18.60 -76.84 -133.91
C GLN A 33 -18.49 -78.40 -134.60
N ALA A 34 -19.07 -78.94 -135.83
CA ALA A 34 -18.88 -80.34 -136.67
C ALA A 34 -19.66 -80.85 -138.10
N SER A 35 -19.33 -81.96 -139.01
CA SER A 35 -20.13 -82.71 -140.25
C SER A 35 -19.57 -83.94 -141.30
N ALA A 36 -20.30 -84.74 -142.27
CA ALA A 36 -19.86 -85.87 -143.38
C ALA A 36 -20.82 -86.71 -144.54
N THR A 37 -20.40 -87.57 -145.63
CA THR A 37 -21.15 -88.37 -146.86
C THR A 37 -20.51 -89.71 -147.69
N THR A 38 -20.74 -90.58 -148.84
CA THR A 38 -21.58 -91.05 -150.17
C THR A 38 -21.35 -92.53 -151.00
N GLY A 39 -21.85 -93.01 -152.28
CA GLY A 39 -21.68 -94.43 -153.10
C GLY A 39 -22.16 -94.91 -154.67
N PRO A 40 -22.04 -96.20 -155.33
CA PRO A 40 -22.04 -96.72 -156.88
C PRO A 40 -22.71 -98.12 -157.62
N THR A 41 -22.51 -98.66 -158.97
CA THR A 41 -23.19 -99.91 -159.80
C THR A 41 -22.61 -100.77 -161.17
N SER A 42 -23.31 -101.66 -162.09
CA SER A 42 -22.88 -102.71 -163.28
C SER A 42 -23.92 -103.29 -164.50
N GLY A 43 -23.95 -104.19 -165.66
CA GLY A 43 -23.41 -105.45 -166.55
C GLY A 43 -23.98 -105.75 -168.14
N ILE A 44 -24.07 -106.76 -169.18
CA ILE A 44 -23.93 -108.27 -169.82
C ILE A 44 -23.93 -108.50 -171.52
N CYS A 45 -24.09 -109.51 -172.57
CA CYS A 45 -24.41 -111.01 -173.14
C CYS A 45 -24.06 -111.58 -174.74
N ASN A 46 -24.50 -112.76 -175.47
CA ASN A 46 -24.08 -113.42 -176.91
C ASN A 46 -24.85 -114.66 -177.84
N GLY A 47 -24.50 -115.25 -179.13
CA GLY A 47 -25.14 -116.40 -180.11
C GLY A 47 -24.54 -117.16 -181.54
N VAL A 48 -25.14 -118.17 -182.39
CA VAL A 48 -24.63 -119.13 -183.65
C VAL A 48 -25.64 -119.94 -184.78
N VAL A 49 -25.63 -120.90 -185.90
CA VAL A 49 -24.91 -121.92 -186.99
C VAL A 49 -25.72 -122.65 -188.33
N ASN A 50 -25.23 -123.44 -189.47
CA ASN A 50 -25.80 -124.65 -190.46
C ASN A 50 -25.27 -125.15 -192.03
N GLN A 51 -25.68 -126.29 -192.85
CA GLN A 51 -25.13 -127.04 -194.22
C GLN A 51 -25.97 -128.03 -195.35
N THR A 52 -25.50 -128.72 -196.55
CA THR A 52 -26.21 -129.75 -197.66
C THR A 52 -25.53 -130.54 -199.02
N ALA A 53 -26.10 -131.51 -199.98
CA ALA A 53 -25.45 -132.32 -201.24
C ALA A 53 -26.13 -133.20 -202.52
N HIS A 54 -25.42 -133.62 -203.70
CA HIS A 54 -25.32 -134.94 -204.59
C HIS A 54 -25.25 -135.11 -206.24
N ARG A 55 -24.42 -136.08 -206.84
CA ARG A 55 -24.25 -136.83 -208.23
C ARG A 55 -24.24 -136.20 -209.69
N GLY A 56 -23.58 -136.65 -210.82
CA GLY A 56 -22.64 -137.73 -211.30
C GLY A 56 -22.70 -138.16 -212.84
N GLY A 57 -21.59 -138.52 -213.55
CA GLY A 57 -21.52 -139.62 -214.60
C GLY A 57 -21.08 -139.48 -216.12
N VAL A 58 -19.93 -140.08 -216.51
CA VAL A 58 -19.65 -141.03 -217.67
C VAL A 58 -19.27 -140.61 -219.16
N GLN A 59 -18.21 -141.31 -219.65
CA GLN A 59 -17.68 -141.72 -221.00
C GLN A 59 -17.14 -140.84 -222.16
N GLU A 60 -15.98 -141.33 -222.64
CA GLU A 60 -15.35 -141.42 -223.99
C GLU A 60 -14.98 -140.24 -224.92
N ASN A 61 -13.73 -140.40 -225.41
CA ASN A 61 -13.09 -139.78 -226.58
C ASN A 61 -14.08 -139.51 -227.74
N LEU A 62 -14.02 -138.37 -228.46
CA LEU A 62 -12.82 -137.88 -229.15
C LEU A 62 -12.57 -136.35 -229.11
N LEU A 63 -13.56 -135.54 -228.68
CA LEU A 63 -13.57 -134.18 -228.06
C LEU A 63 -12.54 -133.04 -228.39
N ARG A 64 -11.35 -133.29 -228.95
CA ARG A 64 -10.10 -132.77 -228.36
C ARG A 64 -9.69 -131.30 -228.55
N ALA A 65 -10.30 -130.50 -229.43
CA ALA A 65 -9.70 -129.21 -229.87
C ALA A 65 -10.47 -127.91 -229.49
N ALA A 66 -11.79 -127.84 -229.71
CA ALA A 66 -12.51 -126.55 -229.67
C ALA A 66 -12.81 -126.02 -228.25
N ALA A 67 -12.81 -126.89 -227.24
CA ALA A 67 -13.40 -126.60 -225.92
C ALA A 67 -12.62 -125.61 -225.02
N LYS A 68 -11.31 -125.40 -225.27
CA LYS A 68 -10.43 -124.72 -224.29
C LYS A 68 -10.82 -123.25 -224.01
N LYS A 69 -11.37 -122.54 -225.00
CA LYS A 69 -11.53 -121.08 -224.94
C LYS A 69 -12.65 -120.59 -223.99
N ASN A 70 -13.78 -121.29 -223.91
CA ASN A 70 -14.87 -120.90 -223.00
C ASN A 70 -14.61 -121.25 -221.53
N ALA A 71 -13.79 -122.26 -221.25
CA ALA A 71 -13.47 -122.67 -219.88
C ALA A 71 -12.64 -121.62 -219.12
N GLU A 72 -11.69 -120.96 -219.81
CA GLU A 72 -10.83 -119.94 -219.23
C GLU A 72 -11.61 -118.68 -218.81
N GLN A 73 -12.64 -118.31 -219.59
CA GLN A 73 -13.49 -117.15 -219.31
C GLN A 73 -14.27 -117.29 -217.99
N ILE A 74 -14.90 -118.45 -217.76
CA ILE A 74 -15.74 -118.73 -216.59
C ILE A 74 -14.90 -118.80 -215.31
N SER A 75 -13.73 -119.42 -215.37
CA SER A 75 -12.82 -119.56 -214.22
C SER A 75 -12.36 -118.20 -213.68
N LYS A 76 -12.18 -117.20 -214.55
CA LYS A 76 -11.81 -115.83 -214.15
C LYS A 76 -12.92 -115.11 -213.36
N LEU A 77 -14.17 -115.21 -213.82
CA LEU A 77 -15.32 -114.58 -213.15
C LEU A 77 -15.58 -115.17 -211.75
N GLN A 78 -15.36 -116.48 -211.58
CA GLN A 78 -15.48 -117.15 -210.28
C GLN A 78 -14.42 -116.68 -209.26
N ALA A 79 -13.21 -116.31 -209.71
CA ALA A 79 -12.18 -115.74 -208.84
C ALA A 79 -12.53 -114.33 -208.36
N GLU A 80 -12.98 -113.44 -209.26
CA GLU A 80 -13.35 -112.06 -208.93
C GLU A 80 -14.54 -112.00 -207.96
N ARG A 81 -15.55 -112.88 -208.12
CA ARG A 81 -16.67 -113.05 -207.18
C ARG A 81 -16.20 -113.35 -205.75
N THR A 82 -15.27 -114.28 -205.62
CA THR A 82 -14.78 -114.79 -204.32
C THR A 82 -14.05 -113.67 -203.55
N ALA A 83 -13.24 -112.86 -204.23
CA ALA A 83 -12.55 -111.73 -203.60
C ALA A 83 -13.50 -110.66 -203.04
N LEU A 84 -14.58 -110.34 -203.77
CA LEU A 84 -15.58 -109.35 -203.34
C LEU A 84 -16.39 -109.83 -202.12
N GLN A 85 -16.68 -111.13 -202.02
CA GLN A 85 -17.33 -111.70 -200.84
C GLN A 85 -16.48 -111.52 -199.56
N THR A 86 -15.15 -111.60 -199.67
CA THR A 86 -14.24 -111.32 -198.54
C THR A 86 -14.32 -109.86 -198.09
N SER A 87 -14.32 -108.89 -199.01
CA SER A 87 -14.42 -107.46 -198.67
C SER A 87 -15.72 -107.10 -197.95
N ALA A 88 -16.84 -107.74 -198.32
CA ALA A 88 -18.13 -107.53 -197.66
C ALA A 88 -18.16 -108.03 -196.21
N ALA A 89 -17.36 -109.04 -195.86
CA ALA A 89 -17.26 -109.54 -194.49
C ALA A 89 -16.53 -108.54 -193.57
N THR A 90 -15.40 -107.97 -194.02
CA THR A 90 -14.57 -107.05 -193.22
C THR A 90 -15.30 -105.77 -192.82
N LEU A 91 -16.07 -105.17 -193.74
CA LEU A 91 -16.79 -103.92 -193.50
C LEU A 91 -17.88 -104.04 -192.43
N ASN A 92 -18.55 -105.20 -192.35
CA ASN A 92 -19.55 -105.46 -191.31
C ASN A 92 -18.97 -105.45 -189.89
N THR A 93 -17.74 -105.95 -189.69
CA THR A 93 -17.07 -105.93 -188.39
C THR A 93 -16.77 -104.50 -187.93
N GLN A 94 -16.26 -103.66 -188.82
CA GLN A 94 -15.84 -102.29 -188.51
C GLN A 94 -17.01 -101.37 -188.11
N ILE A 95 -18.21 -101.64 -188.63
CA ILE A 95 -19.46 -100.95 -188.23
C ILE A 95 -19.78 -101.24 -186.76
N ALA A 96 -19.85 -102.52 -186.38
CA ALA A 96 -20.26 -102.96 -185.05
C ALA A 96 -19.31 -102.47 -183.92
N ASP A 97 -17.99 -102.47 -184.17
CA ASP A 97 -17.01 -101.94 -183.22
C ASP A 97 -17.16 -100.42 -183.01
N THR A 98 -17.55 -99.68 -184.06
CA THR A 98 -17.73 -98.23 -184.02
C THR A 98 -19.01 -97.83 -183.29
N GLU A 99 -20.11 -98.57 -183.49
CA GLU A 99 -21.38 -98.37 -182.76
C GLU A 99 -21.20 -98.55 -181.25
N LYS A 100 -20.39 -99.53 -180.84
CA LYS A 100 -20.09 -99.82 -179.43
C LYS A 100 -19.35 -98.69 -178.71
N ALA A 101 -18.51 -97.93 -179.41
CA ALA A 101 -17.77 -96.79 -178.85
C ALA A 101 -18.69 -95.59 -178.54
N ILE A 102 -19.75 -95.37 -179.32
CA ILE A 102 -20.71 -94.29 -179.13
C ILE A 102 -21.45 -94.46 -177.79
N ALA A 103 -21.94 -95.66 -177.51
CA ALA A 103 -22.75 -95.95 -176.33
C ALA A 103 -22.00 -95.73 -175.00
N ALA A 104 -20.67 -95.85 -174.99
CA ALA A 104 -19.84 -95.59 -173.81
C ALA A 104 -19.79 -94.09 -173.46
N LEU A 105 -19.67 -93.23 -174.48
CA LEU A 105 -19.55 -91.77 -174.32
C LEU A 105 -20.90 -91.13 -173.95
N ASP A 106 -22.01 -91.61 -174.53
CA ASP A 106 -23.38 -91.17 -174.18
C ASP A 106 -23.70 -91.44 -172.69
N ALA A 107 -23.11 -92.47 -172.06
CA ALA A 107 -23.27 -92.77 -170.64
C ALA A 107 -22.47 -91.83 -169.71
N GLU A 108 -21.22 -91.52 -170.06
CA GLU A 108 -20.36 -90.62 -169.28
C GLU A 108 -20.90 -89.17 -169.27
N ALA A 109 -21.49 -88.74 -170.39
CA ALA A 109 -22.14 -87.42 -170.50
C ALA A 109 -23.36 -87.26 -169.56
N ALA A 110 -24.02 -88.34 -169.16
CA ALA A 110 -25.17 -88.31 -168.25
C ALA A 110 -24.74 -88.08 -166.79
N GLN A 111 -23.64 -88.68 -166.35
CA GLN A 111 -23.13 -88.55 -164.97
C GLN A 111 -22.75 -87.10 -164.64
N LEU A 112 -22.00 -86.45 -165.53
CA LEU A 112 -21.53 -85.06 -165.33
C LEU A 112 -22.67 -84.05 -165.12
N ALA A 113 -23.87 -84.32 -165.63
CA ALA A 113 -25.05 -83.47 -165.44
C ALA A 113 -25.71 -83.61 -164.05
N ILE A 114 -25.42 -84.68 -163.31
CA ILE A 114 -25.88 -84.89 -161.92
C ILE A 114 -24.97 -84.10 -160.96
N ASP A 115 -23.66 -84.24 -161.13
CA ASP A 115 -22.65 -83.69 -160.22
C ASP A 115 -22.67 -82.14 -160.22
N GLU A 116 -22.87 -81.52 -161.39
CA GLU A 116 -23.05 -80.08 -161.59
C GLU A 116 -24.23 -79.52 -160.76
N LYS A 117 -25.32 -80.29 -160.66
CA LYS A 117 -26.52 -79.90 -159.90
C LYS A 117 -26.30 -80.00 -158.38
N ALA A 118 -25.50 -80.97 -157.92
CA ALA A 118 -25.17 -81.13 -156.50
C ALA A 118 -24.31 -79.96 -156.00
N ALA A 119 -23.22 -79.65 -156.70
CA ALA A 119 -22.32 -78.55 -156.35
C ALA A 119 -23.01 -77.17 -156.34
N THR A 120 -24.04 -76.97 -157.17
CA THR A 120 -24.85 -75.74 -157.20
C THR A 120 -25.66 -75.54 -155.90
N ALA A 121 -26.14 -76.62 -155.28
CA ALA A 121 -26.97 -76.54 -154.08
C ALA A 121 -26.16 -76.26 -152.80
N GLU A 122 -24.96 -76.84 -152.70
CA GLU A 122 -24.07 -76.70 -151.54
C GLU A 122 -23.59 -75.25 -151.32
N LEU A 123 -23.24 -74.55 -152.41
CA LEU A 123 -22.86 -73.14 -152.40
C LEU A 123 -23.96 -72.22 -151.84
N ALA A 124 -25.23 -72.51 -152.14
CA ALA A 124 -26.36 -71.69 -151.71
C ALA A 124 -26.61 -71.78 -150.20
N ALA A 125 -26.34 -72.93 -149.57
CA ALA A 125 -26.47 -73.11 -148.13
C ALA A 125 -25.41 -72.31 -147.36
N LEU A 126 -24.13 -72.45 -147.73
CA LEU A 126 -23.00 -71.76 -147.10
C LEU A 126 -23.15 -70.23 -147.13
N THR A 127 -23.75 -69.69 -148.19
CA THR A 127 -24.02 -68.25 -148.35
C THR A 127 -25.09 -67.75 -147.36
N ALA A 128 -26.07 -68.58 -146.99
CA ALA A 128 -27.13 -68.20 -146.07
C ALA A 128 -26.64 -68.14 -144.61
N ASP A 129 -25.85 -69.14 -144.19
CA ASP A 129 -25.31 -69.21 -142.83
C ASP A 129 -24.38 -68.02 -142.53
N GLN A 130 -23.67 -67.51 -143.54
CA GLN A 130 -22.73 -66.39 -143.41
C GLN A 130 -23.42 -65.07 -143.00
N ALA A 131 -24.66 -64.84 -143.47
CA ALA A 131 -25.46 -63.67 -143.09
C ALA A 131 -25.99 -63.74 -141.64
N SER A 132 -26.25 -64.96 -141.16
CA SER A 132 -26.74 -65.19 -139.79
C SER A 132 -25.69 -64.79 -138.74
N VAL A 133 -24.45 -65.27 -138.89
CA VAL A 133 -23.36 -65.00 -137.95
C VAL A 133 -23.01 -63.51 -137.88
N ALA A 134 -23.08 -62.79 -139.00
CA ALA A 134 -22.83 -61.35 -139.05
C ALA A 134 -23.80 -60.55 -138.14
N THR A 135 -25.09 -60.92 -138.13
CA THR A 135 -26.12 -60.24 -137.34
C THR A 135 -25.86 -60.39 -135.83
N SER A 136 -25.49 -61.59 -135.38
CA SER A 136 -25.21 -61.86 -133.96
C SER A 136 -24.03 -61.08 -133.38
N ILE A 137 -23.08 -60.65 -134.23
CA ILE A 137 -21.92 -59.83 -133.80
C ILE A 137 -22.39 -58.40 -133.46
N GLU A 138 -23.35 -57.84 -134.20
CA GLU A 138 -23.83 -56.47 -134.01
C GLU A 138 -24.64 -56.33 -132.71
N GLU A 139 -25.55 -57.27 -132.44
CA GLU A 139 -26.34 -57.28 -131.19
C GLU A 139 -25.46 -57.40 -129.94
N ALA A 140 -24.49 -58.32 -129.96
CA ALA A 140 -23.56 -58.51 -128.84
C ALA A 140 -22.63 -57.30 -128.63
N THR A 141 -22.33 -56.52 -129.68
CA THR A 141 -21.53 -55.30 -129.58
C THR A 141 -22.29 -54.20 -128.83
N LYS A 142 -23.59 -54.09 -129.06
CA LYS A 142 -24.46 -53.11 -128.39
C LYS A 142 -24.61 -53.38 -126.90
N ALA A 143 -24.84 -54.64 -126.51
CA ALA A 143 -25.01 -55.01 -125.10
C ALA A 143 -23.78 -54.66 -124.23
N LEU A 144 -22.57 -54.78 -124.78
CA LEU A 144 -21.32 -54.41 -124.09
C LEU A 144 -21.22 -52.91 -123.78
N ALA A 145 -21.83 -52.05 -124.61
CA ALA A 145 -21.78 -50.60 -124.42
C ALA A 145 -22.66 -50.15 -123.24
N ASP A 146 -23.92 -50.61 -123.18
CA ASP A 146 -24.87 -50.26 -122.11
C ASP A 146 -24.35 -50.66 -120.72
N LEU A 147 -23.63 -51.79 -120.63
CA LEU A 147 -23.03 -52.26 -119.38
C LEU A 147 -21.88 -51.36 -118.90
N LYS A 148 -21.04 -50.85 -119.81
CA LYS A 148 -19.95 -49.91 -119.47
C LYS A 148 -20.45 -48.54 -118.99
N VAL A 149 -21.64 -48.11 -119.44
CA VAL A 149 -22.31 -46.90 -118.89
C VAL A 149 -22.69 -47.10 -117.42
N ARG A 150 -23.35 -48.22 -117.07
CA ARG A 150 -23.79 -48.52 -115.70
C ARG A 150 -22.64 -48.56 -114.68
N GLN A 151 -21.46 -49.02 -115.11
CA GLN A 151 -20.24 -49.00 -114.29
C GLN A 151 -19.78 -47.57 -113.97
N ALA A 152 -19.81 -46.67 -114.96
CA ALA A 152 -19.42 -45.27 -114.77
C ALA A 152 -20.36 -44.53 -113.81
N ASP A 153 -21.68 -44.70 -113.97
CA ASP A 153 -22.69 -44.08 -113.11
C ASP A 153 -22.55 -44.54 -111.65
N THR A 154 -22.35 -45.84 -111.44
CA THR A 154 -22.18 -46.44 -110.10
C THR A 154 -20.88 -45.96 -109.42
N ALA A 155 -19.81 -45.76 -110.20
CA ALA A 155 -18.56 -45.19 -109.68
C ALA A 155 -18.69 -43.70 -109.32
N ALA A 156 -19.42 -42.92 -110.12
CA ALA A 156 -19.65 -41.49 -109.87
C ALA A 156 -20.46 -41.24 -108.58
N ALA A 157 -21.43 -42.10 -108.27
CA ALA A 157 -22.24 -42.01 -107.05
C ALA A 157 -21.44 -42.30 -105.76
N LEU A 158 -20.34 -43.05 -105.85
CA LEU A 158 -19.56 -43.52 -104.70
C LEU A 158 -18.66 -42.43 -104.09
N ALA A 159 -17.99 -41.65 -104.95
CA ALA A 159 -16.95 -40.69 -104.55
C ALA A 159 -17.40 -39.66 -103.48
N PRO A 160 -18.52 -38.91 -103.64
CA PRO A 160 -18.89 -37.89 -102.65
C PRO A 160 -19.27 -38.47 -101.29
N LEU A 161 -19.75 -39.72 -101.22
CA LEU A 161 -20.09 -40.38 -99.96
C LEU A 161 -18.83 -40.79 -99.17
N GLN A 162 -17.74 -41.14 -99.86
CA GLN A 162 -16.45 -41.46 -99.22
C GLN A 162 -15.74 -40.21 -98.67
N GLU A 163 -15.85 -39.08 -99.38
CA GLU A 163 -15.36 -37.78 -98.90
C GLU A 163 -16.13 -37.32 -97.65
N GLN A 164 -17.47 -37.37 -97.68
CA GLN A 164 -18.32 -37.04 -96.53
C GLN A 164 -18.07 -37.94 -95.32
N LEU A 165 -17.83 -39.24 -95.52
CA LEU A 165 -17.49 -40.18 -94.45
C LEU A 165 -16.17 -39.79 -93.76
N THR A 166 -15.15 -39.45 -94.55
CA THR A 166 -13.83 -39.05 -94.04
C THR A 166 -13.92 -37.72 -93.26
N ALA A 167 -14.68 -36.74 -93.76
CA ALA A 167 -14.92 -35.48 -93.07
C ALA A 167 -15.67 -35.69 -91.73
N ALA A 168 -16.73 -36.51 -91.72
CA ALA A 168 -17.49 -36.80 -90.50
C ALA A 168 -16.68 -37.54 -89.43
N GLN A 169 -15.71 -38.37 -89.85
CA GLN A 169 -14.75 -39.02 -88.94
C GLN A 169 -13.76 -38.00 -88.33
N ALA A 170 -13.16 -37.12 -89.15
CA ALA A 170 -12.26 -36.08 -88.67
C ALA A 170 -12.94 -35.08 -87.70
N ASP A 171 -14.19 -34.70 -87.98
CA ASP A 171 -15.00 -33.88 -87.08
C ASP A 171 -15.23 -34.56 -85.72
N SER A 172 -15.48 -35.87 -85.70
CA SER A 172 -15.67 -36.64 -84.46
C SER A 172 -14.40 -36.65 -83.60
N GLU A 173 -13.22 -36.83 -84.20
CA GLU A 173 -11.94 -36.78 -83.46
C GLU A 173 -11.63 -35.37 -82.95
N SER A 174 -11.90 -34.33 -83.75
CA SER A 174 -11.74 -32.93 -83.34
C SER A 174 -12.61 -32.57 -82.13
N LEU A 175 -13.89 -32.98 -82.14
CA LEU A 175 -14.82 -32.75 -81.02
C LEU A 175 -14.43 -33.57 -79.77
N LYS A 176 -13.97 -34.81 -79.94
CA LYS A 176 -13.44 -35.64 -78.83
C LYS A 176 -12.23 -35.00 -78.17
N LYS A 177 -11.33 -34.40 -78.95
CA LYS A 177 -10.21 -33.63 -78.39
C LYS A 177 -10.70 -32.41 -77.60
N GLN A 178 -11.61 -31.62 -78.18
CA GLN A 178 -12.19 -30.45 -77.49
C GLN A 178 -12.87 -30.82 -76.17
N ALA A 179 -13.58 -31.96 -76.12
CA ALA A 179 -14.17 -32.47 -74.88
C ALA A 179 -13.09 -32.83 -73.83
N ALA A 180 -12.00 -33.49 -74.23
CA ALA A 180 -10.89 -33.79 -73.32
C ALA A 180 -10.16 -32.53 -72.83
N ASP A 181 -9.99 -31.52 -73.69
CA ASP A 181 -9.41 -30.22 -73.32
C ASP A 181 -10.32 -29.47 -72.32
N VAL A 182 -11.66 -29.59 -72.43
CA VAL A 182 -12.62 -29.01 -71.45
C VAL A 182 -12.64 -29.79 -70.13
N ASP A 183 -12.60 -31.12 -70.16
CA ASP A 183 -12.55 -31.97 -68.96
C ASP A 183 -11.28 -31.72 -68.12
N ALA A 184 -10.13 -31.55 -68.79
CA ALA A 184 -8.88 -31.15 -68.15
C ALA A 184 -8.95 -29.75 -67.51
N ASN A 185 -9.64 -28.79 -68.16
CA ASN A 185 -9.88 -27.47 -67.57
C ASN A 185 -10.81 -27.55 -66.35
N LEU A 186 -11.86 -28.38 -66.39
CA LEU A 186 -12.77 -28.60 -65.26
C LEU A 186 -12.03 -29.16 -64.04
N ALA A 187 -11.16 -30.14 -64.24
CA ALA A 187 -10.31 -30.70 -63.19
C ALA A 187 -9.37 -29.63 -62.57
N ALA A 188 -8.76 -28.77 -63.39
CA ALA A 188 -7.92 -27.67 -62.90
C ALA A 188 -8.72 -26.63 -62.10
N HIS A 189 -9.93 -26.25 -62.55
CA HIS A 189 -10.78 -25.31 -61.81
C HIS A 189 -11.24 -25.90 -60.47
N GLN A 190 -11.50 -27.21 -60.41
CA GLN A 190 -11.81 -27.93 -59.16
C GLN A 190 -10.64 -27.91 -58.14
N GLU A 191 -9.39 -28.01 -58.58
CA GLU A 191 -8.21 -27.90 -57.72
C GLU A 191 -8.02 -26.47 -57.18
N VAL A 192 -8.20 -25.46 -58.03
CA VAL A 192 -8.20 -24.05 -57.61
C VAL A 192 -9.36 -23.77 -56.64
N LEU A 193 -10.54 -24.36 -56.84
CA LEU A 193 -11.70 -24.20 -55.96
C LEU A 193 -11.46 -24.80 -54.57
N ASN A 194 -10.85 -25.98 -54.49
CA ASN A 194 -10.45 -26.60 -53.23
C ASN A 194 -9.42 -25.74 -52.49
N THR A 195 -8.44 -25.20 -53.21
CA THR A 195 -7.41 -24.29 -52.67
C THR A 195 -8.03 -23.00 -52.14
N ALA A 196 -8.86 -22.33 -52.94
CA ALA A 196 -9.55 -21.10 -52.56
C ALA A 196 -10.48 -21.30 -51.35
N THR A 197 -11.14 -22.46 -51.24
CA THR A 197 -11.99 -22.82 -50.08
C THR A 197 -11.15 -23.03 -48.81
N GLY A 198 -9.96 -23.61 -48.93
CA GLY A 198 -9.00 -23.71 -47.81
C GLY A 198 -8.49 -22.34 -47.35
N GLU A 199 -8.16 -21.46 -48.30
CA GLU A 199 -7.78 -20.07 -48.00
C GLU A 199 -8.92 -19.29 -47.31
N LEU A 200 -10.17 -19.46 -47.77
CA LEU A 200 -11.32 -18.85 -47.12
C LEU A 200 -11.47 -19.31 -45.66
N ALA A 201 -11.32 -20.61 -45.37
CA ALA A 201 -11.40 -21.12 -44.01
C ALA A 201 -10.33 -20.53 -43.07
N LEU A 202 -9.12 -20.27 -43.60
CA LEU A 202 -8.05 -19.58 -42.87
C LEU A 202 -8.35 -18.09 -42.65
N LEU A 203 -8.92 -17.41 -43.67
CA LEU A 203 -9.31 -16.00 -43.58
C LEU A 203 -10.49 -15.79 -42.62
N ASP A 204 -11.46 -16.69 -42.59
CA ASP A 204 -12.57 -16.66 -41.63
C ASP A 204 -12.08 -16.90 -40.20
N ALA A 205 -11.14 -17.83 -39.99
CA ALA A 205 -10.50 -18.02 -38.70
C ALA A 205 -9.69 -16.78 -38.26
N ALA A 206 -8.99 -16.12 -39.19
CA ALA A 206 -8.28 -14.88 -38.93
C ALA A 206 -9.24 -13.72 -38.55
N ALA A 207 -10.37 -13.59 -39.25
CA ALA A 207 -11.40 -12.58 -38.96
C ALA A 207 -12.07 -12.83 -37.59
N ALA A 208 -12.39 -14.09 -37.27
CA ALA A 208 -12.91 -14.47 -35.96
C ALA A 208 -11.92 -14.16 -34.83
N ASN A 209 -10.63 -14.48 -35.01
CA ASN A 209 -9.58 -14.20 -34.03
C ASN A 209 -9.36 -12.68 -33.84
N ALA A 210 -9.38 -11.89 -34.92
CA ALA A 210 -9.24 -10.44 -34.85
C ALA A 210 -10.45 -9.77 -34.16
N SER A 211 -11.66 -10.22 -34.47
CA SER A 211 -12.89 -9.78 -33.79
C SER A 211 -12.91 -10.16 -32.31
N GLY A 212 -12.44 -11.37 -31.96
CA GLY A 212 -12.27 -11.81 -30.56
C GLY A 212 -11.24 -10.98 -29.80
N ALA A 213 -10.11 -10.64 -30.43
CA ALA A 213 -9.09 -9.77 -29.83
C ALA A 213 -9.61 -8.33 -29.61
N LEU A 214 -10.39 -7.80 -30.55
CA LEU A 214 -11.07 -6.51 -30.41
C LEU A 214 -12.09 -6.52 -29.25
N ALA A 215 -12.91 -7.57 -29.15
CA ALA A 215 -13.88 -7.70 -28.06
C ALA A 215 -13.20 -7.80 -26.68
N ALA A 216 -12.16 -8.62 -26.55
CA ALA A 216 -11.38 -8.73 -25.33
C ALA A 216 -10.67 -7.41 -24.95
N GLN A 217 -10.26 -6.61 -25.95
CA GLN A 217 -9.70 -5.27 -25.71
C GLN A 217 -10.75 -4.30 -25.16
N ILE A 218 -11.99 -4.36 -25.64
CA ILE A 218 -13.12 -3.55 -25.14
C ILE A 218 -13.48 -3.95 -23.71
N GLU A 219 -13.54 -5.25 -23.40
CA GLU A 219 -13.77 -5.75 -22.03
C GLU A 219 -12.64 -5.33 -21.07
N ALA A 220 -11.38 -5.36 -21.52
CA ALA A 220 -10.24 -4.89 -20.74
C ALA A 220 -10.31 -3.38 -20.43
N ILE A 221 -10.76 -2.55 -21.38
CA ILE A 221 -11.00 -1.11 -21.15
C ILE A 221 -12.10 -0.92 -20.10
N ALA A 222 -13.27 -1.55 -20.27
CA ALA A 222 -14.38 -1.40 -19.31
C ALA A 222 -14.01 -1.89 -17.89
N ALA A 223 -13.21 -2.94 -17.77
CA ALA A 223 -12.67 -3.41 -16.49
C ALA A 223 -11.68 -2.41 -15.88
N ALA A 224 -10.82 -1.80 -16.70
CA ALA A 224 -9.87 -0.79 -16.24
C ALA A 224 -10.53 0.55 -15.88
N GLU A 225 -11.60 0.96 -16.58
CA GLU A 225 -12.46 2.11 -16.22
C GLU A 225 -13.14 1.88 -14.87
N THR A 226 -13.68 0.67 -14.65
CA THR A 226 -14.28 0.28 -13.37
C THR A 226 -13.25 0.31 -12.23
N ALA A 227 -12.03 -0.18 -12.47
CA ALA A 227 -10.94 -0.12 -11.50
C ALA A 227 -10.47 1.32 -11.22
N LEU A 228 -10.40 2.18 -12.25
CA LEU A 228 -10.05 3.59 -12.11
C LEU A 228 -11.03 4.33 -11.20
N VAL A 229 -12.35 4.10 -11.34
CA VAL A 229 -13.36 4.66 -10.44
C VAL A 229 -13.10 4.25 -8.99
N SER A 230 -12.83 2.97 -8.74
CA SER A 230 -12.53 2.49 -7.38
C SER A 230 -11.27 3.13 -6.79
N LEU A 231 -10.19 3.25 -7.58
CA LEU A 231 -8.95 3.90 -7.15
C LEU A 231 -9.14 5.40 -6.90
N THR A 232 -9.98 6.06 -7.71
CA THR A 232 -10.33 7.49 -7.54
C THR A 232 -11.08 7.70 -6.22
N THR A 233 -11.98 6.79 -5.83
CA THR A 233 -12.60 6.81 -4.50
C THR A 233 -11.57 6.59 -3.40
N THR A 234 -10.64 5.64 -3.54
CA THR A 234 -9.56 5.43 -2.55
C THR A 234 -8.67 6.67 -2.37
N ALA A 235 -8.35 7.40 -3.45
CA ALA A 235 -7.62 8.67 -3.36
C ALA A 235 -8.43 9.78 -2.66
N GLN A 236 -9.74 9.85 -2.91
CA GLN A 236 -10.64 10.78 -2.21
C GLN A 236 -10.78 10.46 -0.72
N ASP A 237 -10.88 9.18 -0.36
CA ASP A 237 -10.93 8.72 1.03
C ASP A 237 -9.60 9.01 1.75
N ALA A 238 -8.45 8.81 1.08
CA ALA A 238 -7.13 9.14 1.61
C ALA A 238 -6.93 10.66 1.79
N ALA A 239 -7.38 11.48 0.84
CA ALA A 239 -7.34 12.94 0.98
C ALA A 239 -8.21 13.44 2.15
N ALA A 240 -9.37 12.82 2.37
CA ALA A 240 -10.20 13.09 3.54
C ALA A 240 -9.53 12.65 4.86
N ALA A 241 -8.75 11.56 4.84
CA ALA A 241 -7.97 11.13 6.00
C ALA A 241 -6.83 12.12 6.33
N VAL A 242 -6.11 12.63 5.33
CA VAL A 242 -5.10 13.70 5.52
C VAL A 242 -5.75 14.93 6.17
N THR A 243 -6.87 15.43 5.63
CA THR A 243 -7.57 16.59 6.22
C THR A 243 -8.06 16.34 7.65
N ALA A 244 -8.43 15.10 7.99
CA ALA A 244 -8.81 14.74 9.36
C ALA A 244 -7.59 14.70 10.30
N ALA A 245 -6.44 14.22 9.84
CA ALA A 245 -5.20 14.19 10.60
C ALA A 245 -4.60 15.61 10.79
N GLU A 246 -4.63 16.46 9.76
CA GLU A 246 -4.28 17.90 9.86
C GLU A 246 -5.09 18.60 10.96
N GLN A 247 -6.41 18.36 10.98
CA GLN A 247 -7.32 18.92 11.99
C GLN A 247 -7.03 18.37 13.40
N ALA A 248 -6.73 17.08 13.54
CA ALA A 248 -6.40 16.47 14.83
C ALA A 248 -5.07 17.00 15.40
N VAL A 249 -4.04 17.14 14.56
CA VAL A 249 -2.77 17.79 14.92
C VAL A 249 -3.01 19.22 15.39
N PHE A 250 -3.80 20.01 14.66
CA PHE A 250 -4.13 21.39 15.04
C PHE A 250 -4.90 21.49 16.38
N GLU A 251 -5.83 20.56 16.64
CA GLU A 251 -6.55 20.51 17.93
C GLU A 251 -5.65 20.13 19.10
N SER A 252 -4.70 19.19 18.90
CA SER A 252 -3.70 18.82 19.91
C SER A 252 -2.66 19.93 20.14
N GLU A 253 -2.22 20.66 19.11
CA GLU A 253 -1.37 21.85 19.28
C GLU A 253 -2.05 22.93 20.14
N ALA A 254 -3.36 23.13 19.94
CA ALA A 254 -4.14 24.10 20.71
C ALA A 254 -4.32 23.67 22.19
N GLU A 255 -4.58 22.39 22.45
CA GLU A 255 -4.68 21.84 23.81
C GLU A 255 -3.32 21.82 24.52
N LEU A 256 -2.24 21.49 23.80
CA LEU A 256 -0.87 21.58 24.31
C LEU A 256 -0.52 23.00 24.75
N GLN A 257 -0.87 24.03 23.96
CA GLN A 257 -0.66 25.42 24.37
C GLN A 257 -1.50 25.77 25.62
N ARG A 258 -2.77 25.31 25.69
CA ARG A 258 -3.64 25.51 26.86
C ARG A 258 -3.07 24.86 28.13
N LEU A 259 -2.46 23.67 28.00
CA LEU A 259 -1.79 22.97 29.09
C LEU A 259 -0.49 23.68 29.51
N VAL A 260 0.31 24.17 28.55
CA VAL A 260 1.51 24.98 28.82
C VAL A 260 1.17 26.25 29.59
N ASP A 261 0.15 27.00 29.16
CA ASP A 261 -0.32 28.20 29.87
C ASP A 261 -0.79 27.86 31.30
N SER A 262 -1.47 26.72 31.48
CA SER A 262 -1.91 26.22 32.79
C SER A 262 -0.73 25.82 33.69
N GLY A 263 0.32 25.21 33.15
CA GLY A 263 1.53 24.86 33.89
C GLY A 263 2.34 26.09 34.32
N ILE A 264 2.45 27.10 33.44
CA ILE A 264 3.06 28.40 33.76
C ILE A 264 2.28 29.07 34.91
N ALA A 265 0.95 29.03 34.89
CA ALA A 265 0.12 29.57 35.98
C ALA A 265 0.34 28.83 37.31
N ALA A 266 0.38 27.49 37.30
CA ALA A 266 0.63 26.68 38.49
C ALA A 266 2.01 26.95 39.10
N GLN A 267 3.07 27.01 38.28
CA GLN A 267 4.42 27.35 38.75
C GLN A 267 4.50 28.77 39.31
N ALA A 268 3.85 29.75 38.67
CA ALA A 268 3.82 31.12 39.16
C ALA A 268 3.10 31.25 40.52
N GLU A 269 2.08 30.42 40.78
CA GLU A 269 1.38 30.39 42.07
C GLU A 269 2.21 29.70 43.18
N LEU A 270 2.96 28.65 42.83
CA LEU A 270 3.96 28.01 43.70
C LEU A 270 5.11 28.97 44.06
N ASP A 271 5.68 29.67 43.07
CA ASP A 271 6.74 30.67 43.27
C ASP A 271 6.24 31.82 44.17
N ALA A 272 5.01 32.31 43.92
CA ALA A 272 4.38 33.34 44.75
C ALA A 272 4.16 32.86 46.19
N GLN A 273 3.84 31.57 46.39
CA GLN A 273 3.72 30.99 47.73
C GLN A 273 5.08 30.93 48.47
N ALA A 274 6.16 30.56 47.77
CA ALA A 274 7.50 30.59 48.34
C ALA A 274 7.92 32.00 48.79
N VAL A 275 7.62 33.04 48.00
CA VAL A 275 7.86 34.44 48.39
C VAL A 275 7.08 34.82 49.66
N ARG A 276 5.77 34.52 49.73
CA ARG A 276 4.93 34.80 50.92
C ARG A 276 5.48 34.15 52.20
N ILE A 277 6.07 32.95 52.08
CA ILE A 277 6.66 32.24 53.23
C ILE A 277 7.90 32.97 53.75
N GLU A 278 8.79 33.44 52.89
CA GLU A 278 9.99 34.18 53.31
C GLU A 278 9.66 35.60 53.82
N GLU A 279 8.64 36.26 53.27
CA GLU A 279 8.06 37.48 53.85
C GLU A 279 7.49 37.22 55.26
N ALA A 280 6.73 36.14 55.43
CA ALA A 280 6.14 35.75 56.72
C ALA A 280 7.19 35.36 57.77
N LYS A 281 8.31 34.73 57.37
CA LYS A 281 9.46 34.45 58.23
C LYS A 281 10.23 35.71 58.61
N THR A 282 10.38 36.66 57.68
CA THR A 282 10.97 37.98 57.95
C THR A 282 10.13 38.78 58.95
N ALA A 283 8.79 38.71 58.81
CA ALA A 283 7.86 39.26 59.79
C ALA A 283 7.98 38.56 61.16
N LEU A 284 8.09 37.22 61.19
CA LEU A 284 8.27 36.45 62.42
C LEU A 284 9.55 36.85 63.17
N ALA A 285 10.69 36.94 62.48
CA ALA A 285 11.95 37.38 63.07
C ALA A 285 11.85 38.80 63.67
N THR A 286 11.10 39.70 63.01
CA THR A 286 10.82 41.05 63.51
C THR A 286 9.97 41.00 64.78
N ARG A 287 8.88 40.20 64.80
CA ARG A 287 8.04 40.02 66.00
C ARG A 287 8.81 39.42 67.17
N GLN A 288 9.69 38.45 66.91
CA GLN A 288 10.53 37.86 67.95
C GLN A 288 11.48 38.89 68.57
N ALA A 289 12.08 39.76 67.74
CA ALA A 289 12.93 40.84 68.23
C ALA A 289 12.15 41.86 69.08
N ASP A 290 10.90 42.17 68.74
CA ASP A 290 10.04 43.06 69.54
C ASP A 290 9.55 42.41 70.84
N ALA A 291 9.20 41.12 70.82
CA ALA A 291 8.86 40.34 72.02
C ALA A 291 10.03 40.28 73.02
N ASN A 292 11.25 40.06 72.51
CA ASN A 292 12.45 40.07 73.34
C ASN A 292 12.67 41.44 74.00
N LYS A 293 12.58 42.55 73.25
CA LYS A 293 12.67 43.92 73.81
C LYS A 293 11.64 44.20 74.90
N ALA A 294 10.41 43.68 74.74
CA ALA A 294 9.35 43.85 75.73
C ALA A 294 9.64 43.05 77.02
N ALA A 295 10.12 41.81 76.90
CA ALA A 295 10.57 41.00 78.04
C ALA A 295 11.79 41.61 78.76
N ASP A 296 12.74 42.18 78.00
CA ASP A 296 13.88 42.93 78.55
C ASP A 296 13.39 44.17 79.33
N ALA A 297 12.40 44.91 78.82
CA ALA A 297 11.84 46.08 79.49
C ALA A 297 11.13 45.73 80.82
N VAL A 298 10.40 44.61 80.87
CA VAL A 298 9.84 44.04 82.12
C VAL A 298 10.95 43.66 83.11
N THR A 299 12.02 43.03 82.61
CA THR A 299 13.17 42.61 83.43
C THR A 299 13.91 43.80 84.03
N VAL A 300 14.17 44.84 83.23
CA VAL A 300 14.77 46.11 83.70
C VAL A 300 13.87 46.80 84.72
N LYS A 301 12.56 46.85 84.49
CA LYS A 301 11.63 47.49 85.45
C LYS A 301 11.58 46.76 86.80
N ASN A 302 11.62 45.43 86.80
CA ASN A 302 11.73 44.64 88.03
C ASN A 302 13.06 44.86 88.77
N ALA A 303 14.18 45.07 88.06
CA ALA A 303 15.46 45.43 88.68
C ALA A 303 15.44 46.83 89.31
N GLU A 304 14.82 47.81 88.66
CA GLU A 304 14.58 49.16 89.24
C GLU A 304 13.72 49.07 90.53
N ILE A 305 12.61 48.34 90.49
CA ILE A 305 11.73 48.10 91.65
C ILE A 305 12.51 47.47 92.81
N THR A 306 13.32 46.44 92.53
CA THR A 306 14.15 45.75 93.53
C THR A 306 15.18 46.70 94.16
N THR A 307 15.79 47.57 93.36
CA THR A 307 16.74 48.59 93.84
C THR A 307 16.05 49.62 94.73
N ALA A 308 14.90 50.14 94.30
CA ALA A 308 14.10 51.09 95.07
C ALA A 308 13.60 50.52 96.41
N GLN A 309 13.26 49.22 96.47
CA GLN A 309 12.94 48.52 97.72
C GLN A 309 14.14 48.45 98.67
N GLY A 310 15.35 48.17 98.15
CA GLY A 310 16.58 48.16 98.94
C GLY A 310 16.90 49.53 99.55
N GLU A 311 16.83 50.59 98.74
CA GLU A 311 17.05 51.97 99.19
C GLU A 311 16.01 52.42 100.22
N LEU A 312 14.72 52.08 100.01
CA LEU A 312 13.66 52.35 100.97
C LEU A 312 13.94 51.69 102.33
N GLY A 313 14.46 50.46 102.35
CA GLY A 313 14.86 49.76 103.58
C GLY A 313 15.98 50.47 104.34
N VAL A 314 16.95 51.07 103.63
CA VAL A 314 18.01 51.89 104.25
C VAL A 314 17.43 53.17 104.85
N LEU A 315 16.61 53.90 104.08
CA LEU A 315 15.99 55.15 104.54
C LEU A 315 15.09 54.93 105.76
N GLN A 316 14.34 53.82 105.82
CA GLN A 316 13.54 53.44 106.99
C GLN A 316 14.40 53.15 108.22
N ALA A 317 15.56 52.51 108.04
CA ALA A 317 16.51 52.27 109.13
C ALA A 317 17.12 53.59 109.66
N ASP A 318 17.42 54.56 108.78
CA ASP A 318 17.95 55.87 109.17
C ASP A 318 16.89 56.76 109.83
N ALA A 319 15.65 56.77 109.34
CA ALA A 319 14.52 57.42 110.01
C ALA A 319 14.30 56.84 111.43
N LYS A 320 14.43 55.52 111.59
CA LYS A 320 14.41 54.89 112.93
C LYS A 320 15.57 55.36 113.81
N LYS A 321 16.82 55.39 113.32
CA LYS A 321 17.98 55.88 114.10
C LYS A 321 17.75 57.32 114.59
N ALA A 322 17.19 58.19 113.74
CA ALA A 322 16.86 59.56 114.12
C ALA A 322 15.76 59.62 115.21
N ALA A 323 14.72 58.77 115.12
CA ALA A 323 13.67 58.69 116.14
C ALA A 323 14.19 58.15 117.49
N ASP A 324 15.04 57.13 117.45
CA ASP A 324 15.71 56.58 118.63
C ASP A 324 16.63 57.64 119.28
N ALA A 325 17.35 58.44 118.49
CA ALA A 325 18.21 59.51 118.98
C ALA A 325 17.42 60.67 119.64
N VAL A 326 16.30 61.10 119.04
CA VAL A 326 15.36 62.06 119.68
C VAL A 326 14.83 61.49 121.00
N THR A 327 14.49 60.21 121.05
CA THR A 327 13.97 59.55 122.24
C THR A 327 15.02 59.46 123.35
N ALA A 328 16.27 59.09 123.01
CA ALA A 328 17.40 59.07 123.92
C ALA A 328 17.67 60.46 124.53
N LYS A 329 17.69 61.52 123.72
CA LYS A 329 17.93 62.89 124.21
C LYS A 329 16.81 63.42 125.11
N ASN A 330 15.55 63.11 124.80
CA ASN A 330 14.45 63.42 125.71
C ASN A 330 14.58 62.67 127.06
N THR A 331 15.11 61.44 127.04
CA THR A 331 15.37 60.64 128.25
C THR A 331 16.51 61.24 129.09
N GLU A 332 17.60 61.68 128.46
CA GLU A 332 18.70 62.41 129.12
C GLU A 332 18.18 63.70 129.78
N ILE A 333 17.36 64.50 129.07
CA ILE A 333 16.76 65.74 129.58
C ILE A 333 15.86 65.45 130.80
N ALA A 334 15.00 64.43 130.73
CA ALA A 334 14.13 64.05 131.83
C ALA A 334 14.93 63.58 133.06
N ALA A 335 15.99 62.80 132.86
CA ALA A 335 16.90 62.39 133.94
C ALA A 335 17.61 63.59 134.58
N ALA A 336 18.09 64.53 133.77
CA ALA A 336 18.74 65.76 134.24
C ALA A 336 17.77 66.67 135.02
N GLN A 337 16.54 66.82 134.53
CA GLN A 337 15.46 67.56 135.20
C GLN A 337 15.08 66.92 136.54
N ASN A 338 15.00 65.60 136.64
CA ASN A 338 14.69 64.88 137.89
C ASN A 338 15.77 65.04 138.98
N GLN A 339 17.02 65.33 138.62
CA GLN A 339 18.10 65.59 139.59
C GLN A 339 18.05 67.03 140.16
N LEU A 340 17.49 67.99 139.41
CA LEU A 340 17.53 69.41 139.75
C LEU A 340 16.80 69.78 141.07
N PRO A 341 15.62 69.21 141.42
CA PRO A 341 14.96 69.49 142.71
C PRO A 341 15.80 69.11 143.93
N ALA A 342 16.57 68.01 143.86
CA ALA A 342 17.43 67.59 144.96
C ALA A 342 18.58 68.58 145.18
N LEU A 343 19.27 68.98 144.10
CA LEU A 343 20.34 69.99 144.16
C LEU A 343 19.82 71.34 144.68
N LYS A 344 18.62 71.76 144.28
CA LYS A 344 17.97 72.98 144.80
C LYS A 344 17.59 72.87 146.27
N ALA A 345 17.14 71.70 146.73
CA ALA A 345 16.87 71.45 148.14
C ALA A 345 18.15 71.46 148.99
N ASP A 346 19.28 70.93 148.48
CA ASP A 346 20.56 70.97 149.18
C ASP A 346 21.18 72.38 149.21
N ALA A 347 21.01 73.16 148.15
CA ALA A 347 21.35 74.59 148.15
C ALA A 347 20.52 75.39 149.17
N ALA A 348 19.22 75.08 149.33
CA ALA A 348 18.38 75.68 150.36
C ALA A 348 18.87 75.32 151.78
N LYS A 349 19.10 74.04 152.08
CA LYS A 349 19.67 73.59 153.38
C LYS A 349 20.99 74.29 153.72
N ALA A 350 21.85 74.51 152.72
CA ALA A 350 23.12 75.21 152.91
C ALA A 350 22.90 76.70 153.23
N ALA A 351 21.90 77.35 152.62
CA ALA A 351 21.52 78.73 152.92
C ALA A 351 20.93 78.85 154.34
N ASP A 352 20.03 77.94 154.71
CA ASP A 352 19.45 77.86 156.06
C ASP A 352 20.52 77.67 157.13
N ALA A 353 21.54 76.84 156.87
CA ALA A 353 22.67 76.63 157.78
C ALA A 353 23.54 77.89 157.95
N VAL A 354 23.82 78.64 156.87
CA VAL A 354 24.50 79.94 156.94
C VAL A 354 23.68 80.94 157.78
N ALA A 355 22.37 81.02 157.55
CA ALA A 355 21.47 81.91 158.27
C ALA A 355 21.38 81.55 159.76
N ALA A 356 21.26 80.27 160.11
CA ALA A 356 21.23 79.78 161.47
C ALA A 356 22.52 80.11 162.25
N ASN A 357 23.69 79.95 161.61
CA ASN A 357 24.97 80.30 162.22
C ASN A 357 25.12 81.82 162.47
N ALA A 358 24.63 82.67 161.55
CA ALA A 358 24.60 84.12 161.73
C ALA A 358 23.65 84.54 162.88
N ALA A 359 22.46 83.93 162.97
CA ALA A 359 21.52 84.15 164.07
C ALA A 359 22.10 83.71 165.43
N ALA A 360 22.73 82.54 165.49
CA ALA A 360 23.40 82.04 166.69
C ALA A 360 24.55 82.97 167.14
N THR A 361 25.38 83.43 166.21
CA THR A 361 26.46 84.39 166.51
C THR A 361 25.90 85.68 167.12
N THR A 362 24.78 86.17 166.58
CA THR A 362 24.09 87.38 167.07
C THR A 362 23.56 87.17 168.49
N LEU A 363 22.93 86.03 168.78
CA LEU A 363 22.42 85.68 170.09
C LEU A 363 23.52 85.57 171.16
N ILE A 364 24.62 84.89 170.85
CA ILE A 364 25.75 84.75 171.78
C ILE A 364 26.41 86.11 172.06
N ASN A 365 26.56 86.97 171.05
CA ASN A 365 27.08 88.33 171.25
C ASN A 365 26.17 89.15 172.19
N GLY A 366 24.85 89.00 172.10
CA GLY A 366 23.92 89.61 173.07
C GLY A 366 24.13 89.08 174.50
N GLN A 367 24.33 87.77 174.67
CA GLN A 367 24.62 87.16 175.98
C GLN A 367 25.96 87.64 176.57
N ILE A 368 26.99 87.82 175.74
CA ILE A 368 28.28 88.41 176.12
C ILE A 368 28.07 89.82 176.68
N THR A 369 27.29 90.67 176.01
CA THR A 369 27.01 92.04 176.46
C THR A 369 26.27 92.08 177.79
N THR A 370 25.28 91.20 178.02
CA THR A 370 24.60 91.12 179.32
C THR A 370 25.57 90.76 180.45
N LEU A 371 26.38 89.72 180.27
CA LEU A 371 27.37 89.29 181.28
C LEU A 371 28.40 90.39 181.60
N GLN A 372 28.82 91.17 180.61
CA GLN A 372 29.70 92.34 180.83
C GLN A 372 29.04 93.41 181.72
N ASN A 373 27.76 93.69 181.52
CA ASN A 373 27.01 94.65 182.33
C ASN A 373 26.82 94.15 183.78
N ASP A 374 26.49 92.87 183.97
CA ASP A 374 26.28 92.26 185.29
C ASP A 374 27.57 92.28 186.14
N ILE A 375 28.72 92.00 185.51
CA ILE A 375 30.05 92.10 186.15
C ILE A 375 30.33 93.54 186.61
N ALA A 376 30.03 94.53 185.77
CA ALA A 376 30.25 95.94 186.10
C ALA A 376 29.37 96.41 187.27
N ALA A 377 28.08 96.00 187.30
CA ALA A 377 27.16 96.32 188.39
C ALA A 377 27.59 95.71 189.74
N LEU A 378 28.09 94.47 189.73
CA LEU A 378 28.68 93.85 190.92
C LEU A 378 29.96 94.57 191.39
N GLY A 379 30.82 95.00 190.47
CA GLY A 379 32.00 95.82 190.80
C GLY A 379 31.65 97.11 191.56
N THR A 380 30.60 97.82 191.14
CA THR A 380 30.08 99.00 191.84
C THR A 380 29.56 98.66 193.25
N THR A 381 28.92 97.50 193.40
CA THR A 381 28.40 97.02 194.69
C THR A 381 29.53 96.66 195.66
N ILE A 382 30.58 95.99 195.17
CA ILE A 382 31.80 95.67 195.92
C ILE A 382 32.46 96.95 196.45
N SER A 383 32.68 97.95 195.58
CA SER A 383 33.30 99.21 195.97
C SER A 383 32.52 99.92 197.09
N THR A 384 31.18 99.95 196.99
CA THR A 384 30.30 100.53 198.01
C THR A 384 30.44 99.83 199.37
N LYS A 385 30.49 98.48 199.37
CA LYS A 385 30.66 97.67 200.59
C LYS A 385 32.05 97.85 201.23
N GLN A 386 33.09 98.03 200.42
CA GLN A 386 34.44 98.37 200.89
C GLN A 386 34.48 99.74 201.59
N THR A 387 33.84 100.77 201.04
CA THR A 387 33.76 102.10 201.71
C THR A 387 33.04 102.00 203.06
N GLN A 388 31.93 101.26 203.15
CA GLN A 388 31.21 101.02 204.40
C GLN A 388 32.07 100.28 205.45
N LEU A 389 32.86 99.29 205.01
CA LEU A 389 33.75 98.52 205.87
C LEU A 389 34.83 99.41 206.51
N THR A 390 35.48 100.27 205.72
CA THR A 390 36.50 101.20 206.22
C THR A 390 35.92 102.20 207.22
N ALA A 391 34.76 102.80 206.94
CA ALA A 391 34.11 103.74 207.86
C ALA A 391 33.81 103.09 209.22
N ALA A 392 33.26 101.87 209.23
CA ALA A 392 32.97 101.14 210.46
C ALA A 392 34.24 100.81 211.28
N GLN A 393 35.37 100.53 210.62
CA GLN A 393 36.67 100.31 211.26
C GLN A 393 37.22 101.58 211.93
N SER A 394 37.13 102.73 211.26
CA SER A 394 37.54 104.02 211.83
C SER A 394 36.71 104.40 213.05
N GLU A 395 35.38 104.30 212.98
CA GLU A 395 34.47 104.60 214.09
C GLU A 395 34.73 103.69 215.31
N ARG A 396 34.96 102.39 215.11
CA ARG A 396 35.30 101.47 216.20
C ARG A 396 36.58 101.91 216.93
N THR A 397 37.58 102.36 216.18
CA THR A 397 38.87 102.80 216.73
C THR A 397 38.72 104.05 217.60
N ALA A 398 37.90 105.02 217.17
CA ALA A 398 37.59 106.22 217.97
C ALA A 398 36.85 105.87 219.27
N LEU A 399 35.89 104.93 219.21
CA LEU A 399 35.19 104.44 220.40
C LEU A 399 36.14 103.72 221.37
N GLN A 400 37.07 102.90 220.89
CA GLN A 400 38.09 102.24 221.72
C GLN A 400 38.98 103.24 222.46
N ALA A 401 39.37 104.35 221.82
CA ALA A 401 40.12 105.42 222.51
C ALA A 401 39.29 106.09 223.63
N ARG A 402 37.99 106.35 223.38
CA ARG A 402 37.09 106.92 224.40
C ARG A 402 36.83 105.94 225.55
N GLN A 403 36.84 104.63 225.29
CA GLN A 403 36.73 103.58 226.31
C GLN A 403 37.89 103.69 227.32
N THR A 404 39.13 103.75 226.85
CA THR A 404 40.32 103.91 227.71
C THR A 404 40.26 105.22 228.51
N GLN A 405 39.96 106.35 227.86
CA GLN A 405 39.88 107.64 228.55
C GLN A 405 38.86 107.63 229.71
N LEU A 406 37.69 107.02 229.50
CA LEU A 406 36.68 106.89 230.55
C LEU A 406 37.14 105.98 231.69
N GLN A 407 37.89 104.91 231.39
CA GLN A 407 38.50 104.04 232.39
C GLN A 407 39.46 104.81 233.31
N ASP A 408 40.28 105.70 232.72
CA ASP A 408 41.24 106.54 233.47
C ASP A 408 40.54 107.65 234.27
N GLU A 409 39.52 108.31 233.69
CA GLU A 409 38.66 109.28 234.40
C GLU A 409 38.00 108.64 235.64
N ILE A 410 37.53 107.39 235.56
CA ILE A 410 36.98 106.61 236.69
C ILE A 410 38.03 106.34 237.76
N ASN A 411 39.23 105.94 237.35
CA ASN A 411 40.32 105.56 238.27
C ASN A 411 40.86 106.76 239.07
N ALA A 412 40.98 107.93 238.44
CA ALA A 412 41.36 109.17 239.13
C ALA A 412 40.33 109.56 240.20
N LEU A 413 39.03 109.50 239.87
CA LEU A 413 37.94 109.79 240.81
C LEU A 413 37.91 108.81 241.99
N ASN A 414 38.17 107.52 241.76
CA ASN A 414 38.31 106.53 242.84
C ASN A 414 39.36 106.94 243.89
N ALA A 415 40.52 107.45 243.45
CA ALA A 415 41.60 107.83 244.36
C ALA A 415 41.27 109.08 245.22
N GLU A 416 40.62 110.09 244.66
CA GLU A 416 40.20 111.28 245.43
C GLU A 416 39.17 110.93 246.52
N ILE A 417 38.28 109.97 246.26
CA ILE A 417 37.26 109.51 247.21
C ILE A 417 37.91 108.94 248.48
N GLU A 418 38.99 108.17 248.37
CA GLU A 418 39.58 107.48 249.52
C GLU A 418 40.28 108.41 250.51
N ALA A 419 40.90 109.49 250.02
CA ALA A 419 41.75 110.37 250.84
C ALA A 419 41.00 111.11 251.98
N ILE A 420 39.70 111.33 251.84
CA ILE A 420 38.89 112.09 252.82
C ILE A 420 38.48 111.20 254.01
N LYS A 421 38.99 111.52 255.20
CA LYS A 421 38.64 110.88 256.48
C LYS A 421 37.56 111.66 257.23
N GLY A 422 36.50 110.97 257.63
CA GLY A 422 35.28 111.54 258.19
C GLY A 422 34.17 111.69 257.13
N ASN A 423 32.91 111.50 257.54
CA ASN A 423 31.77 111.51 256.62
C ASN A 423 31.35 112.96 256.30
N GLY A 424 32.12 113.59 255.41
CA GLY A 424 31.86 114.93 254.87
C GLY A 424 31.36 114.88 253.43
N LYS A 425 30.42 115.78 253.12
CA LYS A 425 29.67 115.91 251.84
C LYS A 425 30.49 115.73 250.55
N LYS A 426 31.75 116.17 250.55
CA LYS A 426 32.66 116.10 249.40
C LYS A 426 33.01 114.66 248.96
N LYS A 427 32.85 113.65 249.83
CA LYS A 427 33.10 112.24 249.48
C LYS A 427 31.97 111.67 248.59
N ASP A 428 30.73 112.04 248.88
CA ASP A 428 29.54 111.55 248.16
C ASP A 428 29.45 112.12 246.74
N GLU A 429 29.80 113.40 246.57
CA GLU A 429 29.81 114.12 245.29
C GLU A 429 30.76 113.44 244.26
N LEU A 430 31.93 112.98 244.70
CA LEU A 430 32.88 112.26 243.85
C LEU A 430 32.42 110.84 243.51
N ILE A 431 31.79 110.12 244.45
CA ILE A 431 31.21 108.78 244.21
C ILE A 431 30.14 108.84 243.12
N ALA A 432 29.29 109.87 243.14
CA ALA A 432 28.27 110.09 242.12
C ALA A 432 28.91 110.27 240.73
N LEU A 433 29.90 111.15 240.59
CA LEU A 433 30.58 111.42 239.32
C LEU A 433 31.29 110.17 238.74
N ARG A 434 31.93 109.37 239.62
CA ARG A 434 32.55 108.08 239.27
C ARG A 434 31.53 107.10 238.70
N ASN A 435 30.35 107.00 239.32
CA ASN A 435 29.27 106.13 238.85
C ASN A 435 28.71 106.58 237.48
N THR A 436 28.57 107.88 237.24
CA THR A 436 28.19 108.41 235.91
C THR A 436 29.17 107.96 234.83
N LYS A 437 30.48 108.05 235.09
CA LYS A 437 31.53 107.64 234.15
C LYS A 437 31.54 106.14 233.87
N GLN A 438 31.28 105.32 234.88
CA GLN A 438 31.12 103.87 234.72
C GLN A 438 29.96 103.50 233.75
N ALA A 439 28.89 104.30 233.72
CA ALA A 439 27.79 104.13 232.77
C ALA A 439 28.19 104.53 231.33
N GLU A 440 28.91 105.65 231.15
CA GLU A 440 29.46 106.06 229.84
C GLU A 440 30.37 104.96 229.26
N LEU A 441 31.28 104.41 230.07
CA LEU A 441 32.20 103.33 229.69
C LEU A 441 31.45 102.08 229.20
N THR A 442 30.38 101.71 229.91
CA THR A 442 29.54 100.55 229.56
C THR A 442 28.82 100.76 228.22
N SER A 443 28.32 101.98 227.97
CA SER A 443 27.71 102.35 226.68
C SER A 443 28.70 102.24 225.51
N VAL A 444 29.90 102.82 225.66
CA VAL A 444 30.95 102.77 224.63
C VAL A 444 31.38 101.33 224.33
N THR A 445 31.49 100.47 225.35
CA THR A 445 31.82 99.04 225.20
C THR A 445 30.81 98.29 224.33
N ASN A 446 29.51 98.58 224.50
CA ASN A 446 28.45 97.99 223.67
C ASN A 446 28.52 98.48 222.21
N GLN A 447 28.85 99.76 221.97
CA GLN A 447 28.99 100.32 220.61
C GLN A 447 30.19 99.72 219.85
N ILE A 448 31.32 99.49 220.53
CA ILE A 448 32.49 98.78 219.97
C ILE A 448 32.12 97.36 219.54
N THR A 449 31.30 96.68 220.36
CA THR A 449 30.81 95.32 220.09
C THR A 449 29.90 95.30 218.86
N GLN A 450 28.95 96.22 218.74
CA GLN A 450 28.09 96.34 217.55
C GLN A 450 28.90 96.65 216.28
N LYS A 451 29.81 97.63 216.31
CA LYS A 451 30.67 97.94 215.15
C LYS A 451 31.54 96.75 214.73
N SER A 452 32.01 95.94 215.68
CA SER A 452 32.76 94.71 215.36
C SER A 452 31.92 93.68 214.59
N GLY A 453 30.62 93.54 214.94
CA GLY A 453 29.68 92.72 214.18
C GLY A 453 29.43 93.25 212.76
N ILE A 454 29.27 94.57 212.60
CA ILE A 454 29.08 95.23 211.30
C ILE A 454 30.30 95.01 210.38
N ILE A 455 31.51 95.17 210.92
CA ILE A 455 32.78 94.93 210.19
C ILE A 455 32.86 93.47 209.70
N ALA A 456 32.49 92.49 210.54
CA ALA A 456 32.48 91.08 210.15
C ALA A 456 31.47 90.79 209.02
N GLY A 457 30.24 91.33 209.12
CA GLY A 457 29.21 91.18 208.09
C GLY A 457 29.63 91.75 206.75
N LEU A 458 30.13 92.98 206.72
CA LEU A 458 30.59 93.63 205.48
C LEU A 458 31.79 92.92 204.82
N SER A 459 32.66 92.28 205.62
CA SER A 459 33.73 91.41 205.09
C SER A 459 33.18 90.12 204.44
N GLY A 460 32.11 89.56 204.99
CA GLY A 460 31.39 88.41 204.41
C GLY A 460 30.67 88.74 203.11
N ASP A 461 30.00 89.90 203.04
CA ASP A 461 29.36 90.41 201.83
C ASP A 461 30.38 90.52 200.67
N LEU A 462 31.54 91.11 200.94
CA LEU A 462 32.61 91.31 199.95
C LEU A 462 33.15 89.98 199.39
N SER A 463 33.37 88.98 200.25
CA SER A 463 33.78 87.64 199.83
C SER A 463 32.74 86.97 198.93
N THR A 464 31.45 87.14 199.26
CA THR A 464 30.34 86.61 198.46
C THR A 464 30.26 87.26 197.09
N LEU A 465 30.31 88.59 197.03
CA LEU A 465 30.28 89.37 195.79
C LEU A 465 31.49 89.06 194.88
N GLN A 466 32.69 88.89 195.45
CA GLN A 466 33.88 88.55 194.69
C GLN A 466 33.76 87.17 193.99
N ASN A 467 33.13 86.19 194.65
CA ASN A 467 32.87 84.88 194.06
C ASN A 467 31.81 84.94 192.94
N GLN A 468 30.81 85.82 193.05
CA GLN A 468 29.84 86.08 191.98
C GLN A 468 30.53 86.69 190.74
N VAL A 469 31.42 87.69 190.93
CA VAL A 469 32.23 88.27 189.85
C VAL A 469 33.11 87.21 189.17
N ASN A 470 33.75 86.32 189.94
CA ASN A 470 34.55 85.23 189.38
C ASN A 470 33.70 84.27 188.53
N THR A 471 32.48 83.95 188.98
CA THR A 471 31.54 83.06 188.29
C THR A 471 31.08 83.66 186.95
N LEU A 472 30.69 84.94 186.94
CA LEU A 472 30.27 85.63 185.71
C LEU A 472 31.42 85.79 184.71
N ASN A 473 32.65 86.05 185.17
CA ASN A 473 33.82 86.10 184.29
C ASN A 473 34.07 84.75 183.60
N ALA A 474 33.92 83.62 184.31
CA ALA A 474 34.03 82.29 183.69
C ALA A 474 32.95 82.06 182.62
N GLN A 475 31.71 82.49 182.87
CA GLN A 475 30.62 82.43 181.88
C GLN A 475 30.87 83.34 180.66
N LEU A 476 31.41 84.54 180.89
CA LEU A 476 31.77 85.49 179.83
C LEU A 476 32.85 84.91 178.90
N VAL A 477 33.92 84.31 179.45
CA VAL A 477 34.98 83.66 178.67
C VAL A 477 34.44 82.46 177.89
N ALA A 478 33.56 81.64 178.49
CA ALA A 478 32.92 80.54 177.78
C ALA A 478 32.10 81.04 176.57
N LYS A 479 31.29 82.08 176.75
CA LYS A 479 30.48 82.68 175.68
C LYS A 479 31.32 83.33 174.58
N GLN A 480 32.45 83.95 174.92
CA GLN A 480 33.42 84.43 173.93
C GLN A 480 34.00 83.27 173.09
N GLY A 481 34.28 82.12 173.70
CA GLY A 481 34.71 80.90 173.00
C GLY A 481 33.63 80.29 172.09
N GLU A 482 32.36 80.33 172.51
CA GLU A 482 31.21 79.96 171.67
C GLU A 482 31.11 80.88 170.44
N SER A 483 31.13 82.20 170.63
CA SER A 483 31.06 83.18 169.52
C SER A 483 32.20 83.01 168.52
N SER A 484 33.45 82.86 169.00
CA SER A 484 34.61 82.59 168.15
C SER A 484 34.51 81.28 167.34
N THR A 485 33.76 80.30 167.85
CA THR A 485 33.55 79.03 167.14
C THR A 485 32.49 79.15 166.04
N LEU A 486 31.38 79.84 166.31
CA LEU A 486 30.36 80.15 165.31
C LEU A 486 30.91 81.05 164.18
N GLN A 487 31.75 82.04 164.52
CA GLN A 487 32.46 82.87 163.54
C GLN A 487 33.36 82.05 162.61
N ARG A 488 34.10 81.05 163.14
CA ARG A 488 34.92 80.13 162.31
C ARG A 488 34.08 79.20 161.44
N GLN A 489 32.84 78.88 161.82
CA GLN A 489 31.92 78.05 161.03
C GLN A 489 31.28 78.80 159.85
N ALA A 490 31.29 80.14 159.84
CA ALA A 490 30.65 80.92 158.79
C ALA A 490 31.24 80.68 157.38
N ALA A 491 32.57 80.70 157.23
CA ALA A 491 33.22 80.55 155.93
C ALA A 491 33.06 79.13 155.31
N PRO A 492 33.20 78.01 156.06
CA PRO A 492 32.87 76.68 155.55
C PRO A 492 31.42 76.54 155.09
N LEU A 493 30.45 77.13 155.81
CA LEU A 493 29.03 77.09 155.42
C LEU A 493 28.76 77.91 154.16
N GLN A 494 29.40 79.08 154.01
CA GLN A 494 29.32 79.89 152.79
C GLN A 494 29.94 79.18 151.58
N ALA A 495 31.06 78.46 151.76
CA ALA A 495 31.67 77.65 150.71
C ALA A 495 30.77 76.46 150.29
N ALA A 496 30.10 75.81 151.26
CA ALA A 496 29.12 74.76 150.97
C ALA A 496 27.91 75.30 150.17
N LEU A 497 27.39 76.47 150.53
CA LEU A 497 26.31 77.14 149.79
C LEU A 497 26.73 77.48 148.35
N ALA A 498 27.91 78.09 148.16
CA ALA A 498 28.42 78.41 146.83
C ALA A 498 28.62 77.15 145.97
N THR A 499 29.07 76.04 146.58
CA THR A 499 29.23 74.74 145.90
C THR A 499 27.88 74.18 145.45
N ALA A 500 26.86 74.21 146.32
CA ALA A 500 25.51 73.73 145.99
C ALA A 500 24.84 74.60 144.92
N GLN A 501 25.01 75.92 144.97
CA GLN A 501 24.54 76.84 143.92
C GLN A 501 25.24 76.59 142.58
N GLY A 502 26.56 76.33 142.58
CA GLY A 502 27.31 75.96 141.39
C GLY A 502 26.85 74.63 140.77
N ALA A 503 26.49 73.64 141.60
CA ALA A 503 25.92 72.37 141.14
C ALA A 503 24.54 72.56 140.48
N VAL A 504 23.67 73.39 141.07
CA VAL A 504 22.39 73.77 140.45
C VAL A 504 22.60 74.44 139.09
N ALA A 505 23.44 75.47 139.01
CA ALA A 505 23.69 76.19 137.76
C ALA A 505 24.31 75.30 136.68
N THR A 506 25.21 74.38 137.05
CA THR A 506 25.79 73.38 136.13
C THR A 506 24.71 72.46 135.56
N LYS A 507 23.78 71.99 136.41
CA LYS A 507 22.68 71.11 135.99
C LYS A 507 21.66 71.82 135.10
N GLU A 508 21.39 73.11 135.35
CA GLU A 508 20.53 73.94 134.50
C GLU A 508 21.17 74.20 133.12
N ALA A 509 22.49 74.43 133.07
CA ALA A 509 23.24 74.54 131.82
C ALA A 509 23.27 73.21 131.02
N GLU A 510 23.39 72.07 131.71
CA GLU A 510 23.30 70.73 131.09
C GLU A 510 21.92 70.51 130.43
N ILE A 511 20.83 70.82 131.13
CA ILE A 511 19.46 70.73 130.60
C ILE A 511 19.29 71.60 129.36
N LEU A 512 19.75 72.87 129.39
CA LEU A 512 19.68 73.78 128.26
C LEU A 512 20.52 73.30 127.06
N GLY A 513 21.72 72.75 127.32
CA GLY A 513 22.58 72.19 126.28
C GLY A 513 21.95 70.99 125.57
N LEU A 514 21.33 70.08 126.34
CA LEU A 514 20.60 68.94 125.79
C LEU A 514 19.33 69.36 125.04
N GLN A 515 18.57 70.33 125.57
CA GLN A 515 17.41 70.91 124.88
C GLN A 515 17.81 71.57 123.55
N GLY A 516 18.97 72.23 123.49
CA GLY A 516 19.53 72.78 122.25
C GLY A 516 19.90 71.75 121.17
N GLN A 517 20.05 70.47 121.53
CA GLN A 517 20.30 69.38 120.57
C GLN A 517 19.01 68.83 119.94
N LEU A 518 17.85 68.99 120.59
CA LEU A 518 16.57 68.45 120.09
C LEU A 518 16.12 69.02 118.74
N PRO A 519 16.21 70.34 118.44
CA PRO A 519 15.76 70.89 117.15
C PRO A 519 16.49 70.25 115.96
N ALA A 520 17.81 70.10 116.04
CA ALA A 520 18.61 69.49 114.96
C ALA A 520 18.24 68.02 114.73
N LEU A 521 18.01 67.25 115.80
CA LEU A 521 17.56 65.86 115.69
C LEU A 521 16.12 65.74 115.19
N GLY A 522 15.24 66.69 115.55
CA GLY A 522 13.88 66.79 115.02
C GLY A 522 13.84 67.13 113.53
N THR A 523 14.72 68.02 113.07
CA THR A 523 14.92 68.31 111.64
C THR A 523 15.40 67.06 110.91
N ALA A 524 16.48 66.41 111.38
CA ALA A 524 17.00 65.18 110.75
C ALA A 524 15.98 64.03 110.71
N LEU A 525 15.15 63.88 111.75
CA LEU A 525 14.02 62.94 111.75
C LEU A 525 12.94 63.32 110.72
N THR A 526 12.65 64.60 110.56
CA THR A 526 11.67 65.08 109.58
C THR A 526 12.17 64.85 108.15
N GLU A 527 13.44 65.17 107.89
CA GLU A 527 14.11 64.93 106.59
C GLU A 527 14.18 63.44 106.25
N ALA A 528 14.54 62.58 107.20
CA ALA A 528 14.58 61.13 106.99
C ALA A 528 13.18 60.54 106.70
N ASN A 529 12.13 60.99 107.39
CA ASN A 529 10.75 60.57 107.08
C ASN A 529 10.28 61.09 105.71
N ALA A 530 10.66 62.31 105.32
CA ALA A 530 10.35 62.84 104.00
C ALA A 530 11.06 62.05 102.89
N ALA A 531 12.31 61.63 103.10
CA ALA A 531 13.03 60.76 102.17
C ALA A 531 12.38 59.37 102.04
N VAL A 532 11.93 58.77 103.16
CA VAL A 532 11.13 57.52 103.14
C VAL A 532 9.85 57.70 102.32
N ALA A 533 9.09 58.77 102.54
CA ALA A 533 7.86 59.04 101.78
C ALA A 533 8.12 59.21 100.28
N ALA A 534 9.13 60.01 99.89
CA ALA A 534 9.50 60.20 98.50
C ALA A 534 9.92 58.88 97.81
N LYS A 535 10.65 58.00 98.51
CA LYS A 535 11.04 56.69 97.98
C LYS A 535 9.85 55.71 97.90
N GLN A 536 8.84 55.85 98.77
CA GLN A 536 7.56 55.12 98.66
C GLN A 536 6.74 55.57 97.44
N GLU A 537 6.69 56.87 97.15
CA GLU A 537 6.04 57.41 95.94
C GLU A 537 6.76 56.96 94.66
N GLU A 538 8.10 56.98 94.64
CA GLU A 538 8.91 56.46 93.54
C GLU A 538 8.62 54.96 93.30
N LEU A 539 8.64 54.15 94.38
CA LEU A 539 8.35 52.72 94.30
C LEU A 539 6.94 52.45 93.76
N ALA A 540 5.93 53.19 94.22
CA ALA A 540 4.57 53.07 93.71
C ALA A 540 4.47 53.47 92.22
N ALA A 541 5.21 54.50 91.79
CA ALA A 541 5.25 54.94 90.40
C ALA A 541 6.03 53.97 89.47
N LEU A 542 6.96 53.18 90.01
CA LEU A 542 7.62 52.07 89.30
C LEU A 542 6.69 50.86 89.20
N GLN A 543 6.09 50.44 90.32
CA GLN A 543 5.14 49.33 90.37
C GLN A 543 3.91 49.57 89.49
N GLY A 544 3.36 50.79 89.47
CA GLY A 544 2.22 51.15 88.60
C GLY A 544 2.52 51.14 87.10
N LYS A 545 3.80 51.10 86.69
CA LYS A 545 4.23 50.96 85.28
C LYS A 545 4.49 49.51 84.87
N LEU A 546 4.64 48.58 85.82
CA LEU A 546 5.00 47.20 85.53
C LEU A 546 3.90 46.44 84.77
N PRO A 547 2.60 46.48 85.16
CA PRO A 547 1.55 45.74 84.45
C PRO A 547 1.44 46.11 82.96
N ALA A 548 1.59 47.39 82.62
CA ALA A 548 1.54 47.84 81.23
C ALA A 548 2.73 47.35 80.38
N LEU A 549 3.86 47.00 81.00
CA LEU A 549 4.99 46.35 80.32
C LEU A 549 4.78 44.83 80.24
N GLU A 550 4.18 44.22 81.25
CA GLU A 550 3.84 42.79 81.26
C GLU A 550 2.75 42.47 80.23
N ASP A 551 1.70 43.30 80.13
CA ASP A 551 0.68 43.25 79.08
C ASP A 551 1.30 43.43 77.69
N ALA A 552 2.24 44.36 77.52
CA ALA A 552 2.94 44.59 76.25
C ALA A 552 3.82 43.40 75.84
N ALA A 553 4.51 42.77 76.81
CA ALA A 553 5.31 41.56 76.57
C ALA A 553 4.41 40.36 76.21
N ALA A 554 3.28 40.18 76.91
CA ALA A 554 2.30 39.15 76.61
C ALA A 554 1.66 39.35 75.21
N ALA A 555 1.32 40.59 74.85
CA ALA A 555 0.79 40.93 73.52
C ALA A 555 1.84 40.70 72.41
N ALA A 556 3.11 41.02 72.65
CA ALA A 556 4.18 40.77 71.69
C ALA A 556 4.45 39.26 71.51
N ALA A 557 4.43 38.47 72.59
CA ALA A 557 4.50 37.01 72.52
C ALA A 557 3.30 36.40 71.77
N GLY A 558 2.09 36.90 72.02
CA GLY A 558 0.89 36.50 71.25
C GLY A 558 1.01 36.84 69.76
N ALA A 559 1.63 37.98 69.42
CA ALA A 559 1.89 38.36 68.03
C ALA A 559 2.98 37.51 67.37
N VAL A 560 3.95 36.98 68.13
CA VAL A 560 4.88 35.95 67.64
C VAL A 560 4.10 34.69 67.26
N SER A 561 3.34 34.08 68.17
CA SER A 561 2.65 32.81 67.86
C SER A 561 1.51 32.92 66.85
N ALA A 562 0.91 34.11 66.69
CA ALA A 562 0.05 34.39 65.54
C ALA A 562 0.83 34.34 64.21
N GLN A 563 2.04 34.89 64.16
CA GLN A 563 2.89 34.90 62.98
C GLN A 563 3.56 33.53 62.72
N GLU A 564 3.90 32.76 63.76
CA GLU A 564 4.32 31.35 63.65
C GLU A 564 3.23 30.52 62.94
N LYS A 565 1.95 30.71 63.33
CA LYS A 565 0.83 30.05 62.66
C LYS A 565 0.70 30.47 61.19
N VAL A 566 0.89 31.75 60.86
CA VAL A 566 0.86 32.22 59.45
C VAL A 566 1.96 31.55 58.61
N VAL A 567 3.18 31.39 59.15
CA VAL A 567 4.25 30.65 58.44
C VAL A 567 3.84 29.19 58.24
N ALA A 568 3.35 28.52 59.29
CA ALA A 568 2.93 27.11 59.21
C ALA A 568 1.74 26.87 58.26
N ASP A 569 0.75 27.77 58.25
CA ASP A 569 -0.40 27.72 57.32
C ASP A 569 0.04 27.89 55.87
N LEU A 570 1.03 28.76 55.60
CA LEU A 570 1.58 28.97 54.26
C LEU A 570 2.45 27.79 53.79
N GLU A 571 3.31 27.26 54.67
CA GLU A 571 4.15 26.08 54.38
C GLU A 571 3.30 24.82 54.17
N ALA A 572 2.17 24.67 54.87
CA ALA A 572 1.21 23.59 54.65
C ALA A 572 0.51 23.65 53.27
N GLY A 573 0.55 24.80 52.58
CA GLY A 573 0.05 24.95 51.20
C GLY A 573 1.03 24.50 50.11
N LEU A 574 2.34 24.42 50.41
CA LEU A 574 3.36 24.05 49.42
C LEU A 574 3.15 22.67 48.78
N PRO A 575 2.80 21.58 49.51
CA PRO A 575 2.67 20.26 48.90
C PRO A 575 1.63 20.22 47.77
N ALA A 576 0.46 20.81 47.97
CA ALA A 576 -0.62 20.82 46.97
C ALA A 576 -0.28 21.66 45.73
N LEU A 577 0.43 22.79 45.89
CA LEU A 577 0.91 23.59 44.76
C LEU A 577 2.07 22.89 44.02
N THR A 578 2.92 22.14 44.73
CA THR A 578 4.00 21.34 44.13
C THR A 578 3.42 20.16 43.34
N GLU A 579 2.40 19.50 43.89
CA GLU A 579 1.68 18.40 43.25
C GLU A 579 0.94 18.90 41.99
N GLY A 580 0.19 20.00 42.08
CA GLY A 580 -0.49 20.61 40.93
C GLY A 580 0.46 21.11 39.82
N ALA A 581 1.64 21.61 40.16
CA ALA A 581 2.67 21.95 39.17
C ALA A 581 3.23 20.70 38.46
N ALA A 582 3.49 19.63 39.21
CA ALA A 582 3.96 18.35 38.66
C ALA A 582 2.88 17.63 37.82
N GLU A 583 1.61 17.71 38.21
CA GLU A 583 0.47 17.24 37.40
C GLU A 583 0.37 18.00 36.08
N ALA A 584 0.61 19.31 36.07
CA ALA A 584 0.64 20.12 34.86
C ALA A 584 1.83 19.76 33.94
N GLU A 585 3.04 19.58 34.48
CA GLU A 585 4.18 19.08 33.69
C GLU A 585 3.93 17.69 33.11
N ALA A 586 3.29 16.80 33.87
CA ALA A 586 2.90 15.47 33.40
C ALA A 586 1.85 15.53 32.28
N ALA A 587 0.84 16.41 32.39
CA ALA A 587 -0.17 16.61 31.36
C ALA A 587 0.42 17.19 30.07
N ILE A 588 1.30 18.21 30.16
CA ILE A 588 2.05 18.75 29.02
C ILE A 588 2.91 17.67 28.35
N SER A 589 3.52 16.79 29.15
CA SER A 589 4.34 15.69 28.64
C SER A 589 3.52 14.59 27.96
N ALA A 590 2.31 14.31 28.44
CA ALA A 590 1.38 13.38 27.82
C ALA A 590 0.83 13.92 26.49
N GLU A 591 0.38 15.18 26.45
CA GLU A 591 -0.16 15.80 25.23
C GLU A 591 0.91 15.92 24.12
N ARG A 592 2.19 16.11 24.48
CA ARG A 592 3.29 16.05 23.51
C ARG A 592 3.45 14.68 22.86
N ALA A 593 3.19 13.60 23.59
CA ALA A 593 3.24 12.25 23.03
C ALA A 593 2.04 11.97 22.12
N VAL A 594 0.85 12.50 22.47
CA VAL A 594 -0.34 12.47 21.60
C VAL A 594 -0.07 13.25 20.30
N LEU A 595 0.54 14.44 20.39
CA LEU A 595 0.91 15.23 19.22
C LEU A 595 1.96 14.53 18.34
N GLU A 596 2.93 13.82 18.93
CA GLU A 596 3.92 13.01 18.18
C GLU A 596 3.25 11.81 17.48
N GLU A 597 2.27 11.16 18.11
CA GLU A 597 1.47 10.08 17.51
C GLU A 597 0.59 10.60 16.35
N LEU A 598 -0.10 11.74 16.53
CA LEU A 598 -0.92 12.38 15.50
C LEU A 598 -0.11 12.92 14.31
N GLN A 599 1.13 13.38 14.54
CA GLN A 599 2.05 13.75 13.47
C GLN A 599 2.55 12.51 12.69
N GLY A 600 2.59 11.34 13.33
CA GLY A 600 2.78 10.04 12.68
C GLY A 600 1.58 9.65 11.80
N ASP A 601 0.37 9.69 12.36
CA ASP A 601 -0.88 9.39 11.64
C ASP A 601 -1.06 10.31 10.40
N LEU A 602 -0.68 11.59 10.50
CA LEU A 602 -0.69 12.52 9.38
C LEU A 602 0.31 12.10 8.27
N ALA A 603 1.54 11.72 8.63
CA ALA A 603 2.52 11.27 7.64
C ALA A 603 2.11 9.95 6.96
N ASP A 604 1.56 8.99 7.71
CA ASP A 604 1.02 7.74 7.15
C ASP A 604 -0.20 8.02 6.23
N ALA A 605 -1.01 9.04 6.52
CA ALA A 605 -2.10 9.47 5.65
C ALA A 605 -1.61 10.18 4.36
N GLU A 606 -0.56 11.01 4.45
CA GLU A 606 0.07 11.64 3.28
C GLU A 606 0.69 10.59 2.34
N ASP A 607 1.43 9.61 2.89
CA ASP A 607 2.00 8.49 2.11
C ASP A 607 0.89 7.61 1.49
N ALA A 608 -0.21 7.39 2.20
CA ALA A 608 -1.38 6.66 1.67
C ALA A 608 -2.07 7.40 0.52
N LEU A 609 -2.21 8.73 0.61
CA LEU A 609 -2.72 9.57 -0.48
C LEU A 609 -1.78 9.53 -1.70
N ALA A 610 -0.47 9.73 -1.49
CA ALA A 610 0.51 9.67 -2.57
C ALA A 610 0.53 8.31 -3.28
N ALA A 611 0.36 7.21 -2.54
CA ALA A 611 0.22 5.87 -3.10
C ALA A 611 -1.09 5.67 -3.88
N ALA A 612 -2.20 6.26 -3.43
CA ALA A 612 -3.49 6.18 -4.11
C ALA A 612 -3.50 6.99 -5.41
N ASP A 613 -2.99 8.22 -5.41
CA ASP A 613 -2.84 9.05 -6.62
C ASP A 613 -1.91 8.38 -7.64
N ALA A 614 -0.77 7.83 -7.20
CA ALA A 614 0.13 7.07 -8.08
C ALA A 614 -0.55 5.83 -8.70
N ALA A 615 -1.49 5.18 -8.00
CA ALA A 615 -2.28 4.08 -8.54
C ALA A 615 -3.34 4.56 -9.55
N VAL A 616 -3.98 5.70 -9.31
CA VAL A 616 -4.89 6.37 -10.26
C VAL A 616 -4.14 6.73 -11.55
N ASP A 617 -2.98 7.37 -11.46
CA ASP A 617 -2.14 7.72 -12.61
C ASP A 617 -1.66 6.49 -13.39
N ALA A 618 -1.21 5.43 -12.69
CA ALA A 618 -0.84 4.17 -13.33
C ALA A 618 -2.02 3.54 -14.10
N LYS A 619 -3.24 3.64 -13.57
CA LYS A 619 -4.43 3.08 -14.22
C LYS A 619 -4.96 3.94 -15.37
N ASN A 620 -4.80 5.27 -15.29
CA ASN A 620 -5.01 6.20 -16.41
C ASN A 620 -4.03 5.92 -17.57
N ALA A 621 -2.76 5.67 -17.26
CA ALA A 621 -1.74 5.31 -18.26
C ALA A 621 -2.04 3.94 -18.90
N GLU A 622 -2.47 2.95 -18.12
CA GLU A 622 -2.93 1.66 -18.63
C GLU A 622 -4.14 1.83 -19.56
N LEU A 623 -5.16 2.59 -19.16
CA LEU A 623 -6.34 2.88 -19.97
C LEU A 623 -6.00 3.55 -21.31
N THR A 624 -5.13 4.55 -21.28
CA THR A 624 -4.62 5.20 -22.50
C THR A 624 -3.97 4.17 -23.43
N GLY A 625 -3.06 3.36 -22.89
CA GLY A 625 -2.37 2.29 -23.63
C GLY A 625 -3.26 1.11 -24.06
N LEU A 626 -4.47 0.98 -23.51
CA LEU A 626 -5.51 0.05 -23.97
C LEU A 626 -6.38 0.68 -25.07
N GLN A 627 -6.74 1.96 -24.94
CA GLN A 627 -7.53 2.70 -25.93
C GLN A 627 -6.74 2.89 -27.24
N ASP A 628 -5.44 3.20 -27.17
CA ASP A 628 -4.55 3.35 -28.34
C ASP A 628 -4.47 2.09 -29.24
N ARG A 629 -4.72 0.90 -28.68
CA ARG A 629 -4.69 -0.37 -29.43
C ARG A 629 -5.98 -0.63 -30.19
N LEU A 630 -7.09 -0.03 -29.77
CA LEU A 630 -8.42 -0.31 -30.29
C LEU A 630 -8.57 0.06 -31.79
N PRO A 631 -8.08 1.22 -32.29
CA PRO A 631 -8.09 1.51 -33.72
C PRO A 631 -7.30 0.50 -34.57
N ALA A 632 -6.19 -0.02 -34.06
CA ALA A 632 -5.36 -1.00 -34.77
C ALA A 632 -6.03 -2.38 -34.82
N LEU A 633 -6.67 -2.81 -33.74
CA LEU A 633 -7.45 -4.06 -33.68
C LEU A 633 -8.72 -3.98 -34.53
N GLN A 634 -9.40 -2.83 -34.53
CA GLN A 634 -10.55 -2.55 -35.41
C GLN A 634 -10.13 -2.69 -36.89
N ALA A 635 -9.08 -1.98 -37.30
CA ALA A 635 -8.56 -2.06 -38.67
C ALA A 635 -8.11 -3.48 -39.07
N ALA A 636 -7.55 -4.26 -38.13
CA ALA A 636 -7.19 -5.66 -38.37
C ALA A 636 -8.44 -6.55 -38.56
N ALA A 637 -9.48 -6.37 -37.76
CA ALA A 637 -10.75 -7.09 -37.88
C ALA A 637 -11.47 -6.75 -39.21
N ASP A 638 -11.57 -5.47 -39.54
CA ASP A 638 -12.17 -5.00 -40.80
C ASP A 638 -11.40 -5.51 -42.03
N SER A 639 -10.07 -5.47 -42.00
CA SER A 639 -9.22 -5.98 -43.08
C SER A 639 -9.34 -7.49 -43.27
N ALA A 640 -9.38 -8.26 -42.17
CA ALA A 640 -9.58 -9.71 -42.23
C ALA A 640 -10.98 -10.08 -42.75
N ALA A 641 -12.03 -9.38 -42.30
CA ALA A 641 -13.39 -9.56 -42.79
C ALA A 641 -13.51 -9.20 -44.28
N ALA A 642 -12.87 -8.11 -44.73
CA ALA A 642 -12.84 -7.70 -46.14
C ALA A 642 -12.12 -8.73 -47.02
N ALA A 643 -10.98 -9.28 -46.57
CA ALA A 643 -10.26 -10.34 -47.28
C ALA A 643 -11.10 -11.63 -47.39
N ALA A 644 -11.75 -12.04 -46.30
CA ALA A 644 -12.64 -13.20 -46.29
C ALA A 644 -13.90 -12.99 -47.15
N ALA A 645 -14.41 -11.75 -47.26
CA ALA A 645 -15.49 -11.40 -48.17
C ALA A 645 -15.05 -11.45 -49.64
N ALA A 646 -13.85 -10.93 -49.97
CA ALA A 646 -13.29 -11.00 -51.32
C ALA A 646 -13.08 -12.45 -51.77
N LYS A 647 -12.56 -13.33 -50.90
CA LYS A 647 -12.36 -14.75 -51.21
C LYS A 647 -13.66 -15.50 -51.46
N ARG A 648 -14.76 -15.17 -50.76
CA ARG A 648 -16.12 -15.68 -51.06
C ARG A 648 -16.58 -15.30 -52.47
N VAL A 649 -16.30 -14.08 -52.94
CA VAL A 649 -16.65 -13.63 -54.29
C VAL A 649 -15.82 -14.37 -55.35
N GLU A 650 -14.54 -14.58 -55.11
CA GLU A 650 -13.65 -15.38 -55.98
C GLU A 650 -14.17 -16.82 -56.14
N ILE A 651 -14.47 -17.49 -55.02
CA ILE A 651 -15.09 -18.83 -55.00
C ILE A 651 -16.42 -18.84 -55.74
N SER A 652 -17.27 -17.82 -55.54
CA SER A 652 -18.58 -17.74 -56.22
C SER A 652 -18.42 -17.63 -57.74
N LYS A 653 -17.43 -16.86 -58.22
CA LYS A 653 -17.11 -16.76 -59.65
C LYS A 653 -16.57 -18.08 -60.19
N LEU A 654 -15.66 -18.72 -59.45
CA LEU A 654 -15.01 -19.96 -59.89
C LEU A 654 -16.01 -21.14 -60.00
N ASN A 655 -17.00 -21.21 -59.11
CA ASN A 655 -18.13 -22.15 -59.27
C ASN A 655 -18.92 -21.89 -60.56
N ALA A 656 -19.24 -20.63 -60.87
CA ALA A 656 -19.95 -20.29 -62.12
C ALA A 656 -19.12 -20.58 -63.39
N ASP A 657 -17.80 -20.39 -63.34
CA ASP A 657 -16.89 -20.80 -64.42
C ASP A 657 -16.84 -22.35 -64.57
N MET A 658 -16.93 -23.12 -63.47
CA MET A 658 -17.08 -24.58 -63.50
C MET A 658 -18.44 -25.06 -64.04
N ASP A 659 -19.56 -24.48 -63.59
CA ASP A 659 -20.90 -24.78 -64.11
C ASP A 659 -20.96 -24.58 -65.63
N LYS A 660 -20.29 -23.54 -66.13
CA LYS A 660 -20.16 -23.30 -67.57
C LYS A 660 -19.32 -24.37 -68.26
N LEU A 661 -18.16 -24.77 -67.71
CA LEU A 661 -17.33 -25.84 -68.27
C LEU A 661 -18.09 -27.19 -68.33
N VAL A 662 -18.92 -27.50 -67.33
CA VAL A 662 -19.81 -28.67 -67.34
C VAL A 662 -20.85 -28.58 -68.46
N ALA A 663 -21.44 -27.40 -68.68
CA ALA A 663 -22.39 -27.18 -69.77
C ALA A 663 -21.73 -27.28 -71.16
N ASP A 664 -20.54 -26.69 -71.34
CA ASP A 664 -19.76 -26.75 -72.57
C ASP A 664 -19.35 -28.22 -72.88
N LEU A 665 -18.94 -28.99 -71.86
CA LEU A 665 -18.62 -30.42 -71.97
C LEU A 665 -19.86 -31.27 -72.36
N ALA A 666 -21.02 -30.99 -71.77
CA ALA A 666 -22.28 -31.66 -72.14
C ALA A 666 -22.68 -31.34 -73.59
N GLY A 667 -22.51 -30.09 -74.03
CA GLY A 667 -22.73 -29.66 -75.41
C GLY A 667 -21.82 -30.36 -76.42
N LEU A 668 -20.52 -30.47 -76.12
CA LEU A 668 -19.56 -31.18 -76.96
C LEU A 668 -19.89 -32.68 -77.07
N ASN A 669 -20.23 -33.34 -75.95
CA ASN A 669 -20.65 -34.75 -75.96
C ASN A 669 -21.91 -34.99 -76.84
N GLY A 670 -22.87 -34.06 -76.82
CA GLY A 670 -24.02 -34.10 -77.73
C GLY A 670 -23.63 -34.00 -79.22
N GLN A 671 -22.64 -33.17 -79.55
CA GLN A 671 -22.13 -33.03 -80.92
C GLN A 671 -21.33 -34.26 -81.37
N ILE A 672 -20.54 -34.87 -80.49
CA ILE A 672 -19.81 -36.13 -80.76
C ILE A 672 -20.80 -37.22 -81.15
N ALA A 673 -21.83 -37.45 -80.33
CA ALA A 673 -22.85 -38.49 -80.59
C ALA A 673 -23.58 -38.26 -81.93
N ALA A 674 -23.88 -37.01 -82.28
CA ALA A 674 -24.50 -36.67 -83.56
C ALA A 674 -23.57 -36.95 -84.76
N LYS A 675 -22.26 -36.68 -84.64
CA LYS A 675 -21.27 -37.00 -85.68
C LYS A 675 -21.01 -38.49 -85.82
N GLU A 676 -20.97 -39.24 -84.72
CA GLU A 676 -20.84 -40.70 -84.75
C GLU A 676 -22.05 -41.37 -85.44
N ALA A 677 -23.27 -40.89 -85.18
CA ALA A 677 -24.47 -41.33 -85.89
C ALA A 677 -24.40 -41.03 -87.41
N ALA A 678 -23.85 -39.87 -87.80
CA ALA A 678 -23.67 -39.51 -89.21
C ALA A 678 -22.61 -40.40 -89.92
N VAL A 679 -21.49 -40.71 -89.24
CA VAL A 679 -20.48 -41.67 -89.72
C VAL A 679 -21.11 -43.03 -89.97
N LEU A 680 -21.92 -43.54 -89.02
CA LEU A 680 -22.63 -44.81 -89.17
C LEU A 680 -23.62 -44.79 -90.35
N GLY A 681 -24.33 -43.68 -90.55
CA GLY A 681 -25.24 -43.50 -91.70
C GLY A 681 -24.53 -43.60 -93.04
N LEU A 682 -23.41 -42.89 -93.19
CA LEU A 682 -22.61 -42.88 -94.44
C LEU A 682 -21.96 -44.24 -94.73
N GLN A 683 -21.48 -44.96 -93.72
CA GLN A 683 -20.96 -46.33 -93.89
C GLN A 683 -22.00 -47.29 -94.48
N ASN A 684 -23.25 -47.19 -94.04
CA ASN A 684 -24.36 -48.01 -94.55
C ASN A 684 -24.75 -47.68 -96.01
N GLN A 685 -24.41 -46.49 -96.51
CA GLN A 685 -24.65 -46.09 -97.91
C GLN A 685 -23.50 -46.48 -98.86
N VAL A 686 -22.25 -46.43 -98.39
CA VAL A 686 -21.06 -46.77 -99.20
C VAL A 686 -20.97 -48.28 -99.48
N ALA A 687 -21.24 -49.13 -98.48
CA ALA A 687 -21.11 -50.59 -98.59
C ALA A 687 -21.88 -51.27 -99.74
N PRO A 688 -23.18 -50.98 -100.00
CA PRO A 688 -23.91 -51.61 -101.10
C PRO A 688 -23.41 -51.17 -102.49
N LEU A 689 -23.04 -49.90 -102.67
CA LEU A 689 -22.54 -49.39 -103.97
C LEU A 689 -21.21 -50.05 -104.37
N LEU A 690 -20.30 -50.28 -103.41
CA LEU A 690 -19.08 -51.06 -103.62
C LEU A 690 -19.38 -52.48 -104.13
N THR A 691 -20.43 -53.10 -103.61
CA THR A 691 -20.84 -54.47 -104.00
C THR A 691 -21.46 -54.48 -105.40
N GLN A 692 -22.32 -53.51 -105.71
CA GLN A 692 -22.97 -53.37 -107.01
C GLN A 692 -21.96 -53.09 -108.14
N LEU A 693 -20.97 -52.23 -107.89
CA LEU A 693 -19.89 -51.95 -108.84
C LEU A 693 -19.02 -53.20 -109.14
N ASN A 694 -18.81 -54.08 -108.15
CA ASN A 694 -18.14 -55.36 -108.34
C ASN A 694 -19.01 -56.37 -109.10
N SER A 695 -20.33 -56.38 -108.91
CA SER A 695 -21.24 -57.25 -109.67
C SER A 695 -21.36 -56.86 -111.15
N LEU A 696 -21.25 -55.56 -111.46
CA LEU A 696 -21.08 -55.07 -112.84
C LEU A 696 -19.77 -55.58 -113.48
N ASN A 697 -18.76 -55.95 -112.67
CA ASN A 697 -17.56 -56.66 -113.13
C ASN A 697 -17.74 -58.20 -113.20
N GLY A 698 -18.98 -58.69 -113.09
CA GLY A 698 -19.43 -59.96 -113.68
C GLY A 698 -20.13 -59.74 -115.03
N GLU A 699 -21.00 -58.71 -115.11
CA GLU A 699 -21.76 -58.37 -116.32
C GLU A 699 -20.87 -57.97 -117.51
N ILE A 700 -19.94 -57.01 -117.31
CA ILE A 700 -19.04 -56.54 -118.38
C ILE A 700 -17.96 -57.57 -118.66
N SER A 701 -17.23 -57.97 -117.62
CA SER A 701 -15.83 -58.39 -117.73
C SER A 701 -15.62 -59.86 -118.14
N ALA A 702 -16.69 -60.49 -118.64
CA ALA A 702 -16.62 -61.76 -119.37
C ALA A 702 -17.43 -61.76 -120.70
N ALA A 703 -18.09 -60.65 -121.06
CA ALA A 703 -18.90 -60.56 -122.28
C ALA A 703 -18.04 -60.53 -123.57
N GLU A 704 -16.81 -60.03 -123.51
CA GLU A 704 -15.92 -59.85 -124.66
C GLU A 704 -15.44 -61.19 -125.31
N ALA A 705 -15.73 -62.39 -124.73
CA ALA A 705 -15.35 -63.85 -125.15
C ALA A 705 -16.59 -64.21 -126.12
N ALA A 706 -17.73 -63.50 -126.05
CA ALA A 706 -18.82 -63.61 -127.03
C ALA A 706 -18.45 -63.05 -128.43
N LEU A 707 -18.10 -61.76 -128.52
CA LEU A 707 -17.73 -61.09 -129.78
C LEU A 707 -16.61 -61.84 -130.52
N LYS A 708 -15.55 -62.17 -129.78
CA LYS A 708 -14.35 -62.83 -130.29
C LYS A 708 -14.62 -64.25 -130.79
N THR A 709 -15.63 -64.93 -130.25
CA THR A 709 -16.05 -66.25 -130.74
C THR A 709 -16.80 -66.15 -132.05
N LEU A 710 -17.82 -65.27 -132.14
CA LEU A 710 -18.64 -65.09 -133.34
C LEU A 710 -17.82 -64.60 -134.53
N GLN A 711 -16.87 -63.67 -134.30
CA GLN A 711 -15.93 -63.19 -135.34
C GLN A 711 -15.08 -64.32 -135.95
N GLY A 712 -14.66 -65.31 -135.14
CA GLY A 712 -13.91 -66.47 -135.62
C GLY A 712 -14.74 -67.40 -136.51
N GLN A 713 -16.04 -67.53 -136.25
CA GLN A 713 -16.95 -68.35 -137.05
C GLN A 713 -17.23 -67.73 -138.43
N LEU A 714 -17.48 -66.42 -138.49
CA LEU A 714 -17.71 -65.72 -139.77
C LEU A 714 -16.53 -65.89 -140.75
N THR A 715 -15.31 -65.81 -140.22
CA THR A 715 -14.05 -65.99 -140.97
C THR A 715 -13.90 -67.41 -141.55
N THR A 716 -14.57 -68.41 -140.96
CA THR A 716 -14.49 -69.81 -141.40
C THR A 716 -15.38 -70.08 -142.62
N LEU A 717 -16.61 -69.54 -142.62
CA LEU A 717 -17.59 -69.76 -143.70
C LEU A 717 -17.16 -69.11 -145.02
N ASP A 718 -16.55 -67.92 -144.96
CA ASP A 718 -16.10 -67.15 -146.13
C ASP A 718 -15.13 -67.96 -147.02
N LYS A 719 -14.29 -68.80 -146.37
CA LYS A 719 -13.43 -69.76 -147.06
C LYS A 719 -14.21 -70.89 -147.73
N GLN A 720 -15.23 -71.44 -147.07
CA GLN A 720 -16.01 -72.56 -147.60
C GLN A 720 -16.82 -72.18 -148.85
N VAL A 721 -17.43 -70.98 -148.85
CA VAL A 721 -18.10 -70.40 -150.02
C VAL A 721 -17.12 -70.27 -151.21
N THR A 722 -15.90 -69.80 -150.94
CA THR A 722 -14.85 -69.64 -151.95
C THR A 722 -14.42 -70.97 -152.58
N ASP A 723 -14.22 -72.02 -151.76
CA ASP A 723 -13.78 -73.33 -152.24
C ASP A 723 -14.86 -74.03 -153.09
N ALA A 724 -16.13 -73.97 -152.67
CA ALA A 724 -17.27 -74.55 -153.42
C ALA A 724 -17.41 -73.94 -154.83
N HIS A 725 -17.17 -72.64 -154.96
CA HIS A 725 -17.21 -71.92 -156.24
C HIS A 725 -16.16 -72.37 -157.27
N ALA A 726 -15.10 -73.07 -156.84
CA ALA A 726 -14.07 -73.62 -157.73
C ALA A 726 -14.47 -74.99 -158.31
N VAL A 727 -15.19 -75.82 -157.54
CA VAL A 727 -15.64 -77.16 -157.95
C VAL A 727 -16.58 -77.08 -159.16
N LEU A 728 -17.57 -76.19 -159.10
CA LEU A 728 -18.62 -76.07 -160.11
C LEU A 728 -18.07 -75.85 -161.54
N ARG A 729 -17.05 -74.97 -161.68
CA ARG A 729 -16.45 -74.61 -162.98
C ARG A 729 -15.72 -75.77 -163.67
N ASN A 730 -15.24 -76.76 -162.91
CA ASN A 730 -14.53 -77.91 -163.46
C ASN A 730 -15.48 -78.90 -164.15
N LEU A 731 -16.69 -79.08 -163.62
CA LEU A 731 -17.69 -80.00 -164.14
C LEU A 731 -18.25 -79.54 -165.50
N GLU A 732 -18.53 -78.24 -165.63
CA GLU A 732 -18.95 -77.61 -166.90
C GLU A 732 -17.94 -77.85 -168.04
N ALA A 733 -16.64 -77.86 -167.73
CA ALA A 733 -15.57 -78.03 -168.71
C ALA A 733 -15.53 -79.46 -169.29
N GLN A 734 -15.67 -80.49 -168.45
CA GLN A 734 -15.64 -81.89 -168.88
C GLN A 734 -16.84 -82.23 -169.78
N LYS A 735 -18.03 -81.75 -169.39
CA LYS A 735 -19.32 -81.93 -170.11
C LYS A 735 -19.26 -81.44 -171.57
N LYS A 736 -18.48 -80.38 -171.83
CA LYS A 736 -18.29 -79.80 -173.18
C LYS A 736 -17.45 -80.69 -174.10
N THR A 737 -16.44 -81.38 -173.55
CA THR A 737 -15.51 -82.24 -174.31
C THR A 737 -16.20 -83.50 -174.81
N ASN A 738 -16.99 -84.16 -173.96
CA ASN A 738 -17.59 -85.47 -174.29
C ASN A 738 -18.56 -85.40 -175.49
N LYS A 739 -19.35 -84.33 -175.56
CA LYS A 739 -20.29 -84.04 -176.67
C LYS A 739 -19.61 -84.00 -178.05
N ALA A 740 -18.33 -83.60 -178.12
CA ALA A 740 -17.58 -83.58 -179.37
C ALA A 740 -17.22 -85.00 -179.85
N ALA A 741 -16.82 -85.89 -178.95
CA ALA A 741 -16.42 -87.26 -179.27
C ALA A 741 -17.58 -88.10 -179.84
N ILE A 742 -18.75 -88.03 -179.20
CA ILE A 742 -19.98 -88.71 -179.66
C ILE A 742 -20.34 -88.32 -181.11
N THR A 743 -20.13 -87.05 -181.46
CA THR A 743 -20.46 -86.49 -182.78
C THR A 743 -19.53 -87.02 -183.86
N ALA A 744 -18.23 -87.12 -183.58
CA ALA A 744 -17.24 -87.63 -184.53
C ALA A 744 -17.49 -89.11 -184.87
N GLN A 745 -17.75 -89.94 -183.86
CA GLN A 745 -17.82 -91.40 -184.04
C GLN A 745 -19.06 -91.85 -184.85
N LYS A 746 -20.17 -91.10 -184.78
CA LYS A 746 -21.38 -91.33 -185.60
C LYS A 746 -21.12 -91.11 -187.11
N ALA A 747 -20.20 -90.21 -187.50
CA ALA A 747 -19.86 -90.01 -188.91
C ALA A 747 -19.10 -91.20 -189.52
N THR A 748 -18.27 -91.87 -188.71
CA THR A 748 -17.47 -93.05 -189.11
C THR A 748 -18.36 -94.24 -189.47
N VAL A 749 -19.47 -94.46 -188.74
CA VAL A 749 -20.42 -95.57 -188.99
C VAL A 749 -21.02 -95.46 -190.41
N ASN A 750 -21.55 -94.30 -190.78
CA ASN A 750 -22.20 -94.08 -192.07
C ASN A 750 -21.24 -94.37 -193.25
N SER A 751 -20.00 -93.90 -193.16
CA SER A 751 -18.98 -94.07 -194.20
C SER A 751 -18.64 -95.54 -194.50
N LEU A 752 -18.78 -96.43 -193.52
CA LEU A 752 -18.54 -97.87 -193.67
C LEU A 752 -19.74 -98.59 -194.30
N GLN A 753 -20.96 -98.12 -194.02
CA GLN A 753 -22.20 -98.66 -194.60
C GLN A 753 -22.28 -98.38 -196.11
N ASP A 754 -21.90 -97.18 -196.56
CA ASP A 754 -21.85 -96.83 -197.99
C ASP A 754 -20.87 -97.74 -198.77
N GLN A 755 -19.70 -98.03 -198.18
CA GLN A 755 -18.69 -98.91 -198.80
C GLN A 755 -19.18 -100.35 -198.95
N LEU A 756 -19.97 -100.85 -198.00
CA LEU A 756 -20.53 -102.20 -198.05
C LEU A 756 -21.55 -102.35 -199.21
N GLY A 757 -22.40 -101.35 -199.42
CA GLY A 757 -23.37 -101.32 -200.52
C GLY A 757 -22.70 -101.43 -201.89
N ALA A 758 -21.64 -100.65 -202.13
CA ALA A 758 -20.90 -100.64 -203.39
C ALA A 758 -20.25 -101.99 -203.75
N VAL A 759 -19.82 -102.78 -202.75
CA VAL A 759 -19.27 -104.13 -202.96
C VAL A 759 -20.37 -105.12 -203.36
N GLN A 760 -21.55 -105.05 -202.71
CA GLN A 760 -22.68 -105.93 -203.03
C GLN A 760 -23.19 -105.73 -204.46
N THR A 761 -23.25 -104.48 -204.95
CA THR A 761 -23.65 -104.18 -206.34
C THR A 761 -22.71 -104.82 -207.37
N LYS A 762 -21.39 -104.87 -207.10
CA LYS A 762 -20.42 -105.52 -207.98
C LYS A 762 -20.59 -107.04 -208.06
N ILE A 763 -20.93 -107.70 -206.95
CA ILE A 763 -21.18 -109.14 -206.92
C ILE A 763 -22.37 -109.49 -207.83
N ALA A 764 -23.48 -108.74 -207.71
CA ALA A 764 -24.66 -108.93 -208.56
C ALA A 764 -24.37 -108.74 -210.06
N SER A 765 -23.45 -107.83 -210.42
CA SER A 765 -23.03 -107.63 -211.81
C SER A 765 -22.24 -108.79 -212.39
N ILE A 766 -21.47 -109.53 -211.57
CA ILE A 766 -20.67 -110.67 -212.01
C ILE A 766 -21.54 -111.92 -212.18
N ASP A 767 -22.46 -112.18 -211.24
CA ASP A 767 -23.37 -113.33 -211.32
C ASP A 767 -24.23 -113.31 -212.60
N ASN A 768 -24.63 -112.12 -213.07
CA ASN A 768 -25.35 -111.96 -214.33
C ASN A 768 -24.52 -112.29 -215.58
N GLN A 769 -23.19 -112.09 -215.56
CA GLN A 769 -22.31 -112.41 -216.70
C GLN A 769 -22.10 -113.91 -216.91
N ILE A 770 -22.34 -114.74 -215.90
CA ILE A 770 -22.12 -116.19 -215.94
C ILE A 770 -23.28 -116.93 -216.66
N ALA A 771 -24.47 -116.32 -216.76
CA ALA A 771 -25.71 -117.02 -217.12
C ALA A 771 -25.99 -117.20 -218.63
N LEU A 772 -25.25 -116.52 -219.54
CA LEU A 772 -25.68 -116.34 -220.95
C LEU A 772 -24.85 -117.05 -222.05
N GLY A 773 -23.92 -117.95 -221.70
CA GLY A 773 -23.22 -118.83 -222.66
C GLY A 773 -22.14 -118.20 -223.55
N GLY A 774 -22.25 -116.89 -223.86
CA GLY A 774 -21.13 -116.03 -224.29
C GLY A 774 -21.02 -115.74 -225.80
N CYS A 775 -21.48 -114.56 -226.22
CA CYS A 775 -21.13 -113.79 -227.44
C CYS A 775 -21.96 -112.48 -227.46
N VAL A 776 -21.50 -111.28 -227.82
CA VAL A 776 -20.15 -110.66 -227.88
C VAL A 776 -20.32 -109.17 -227.53
N ALA A 777 -19.51 -108.63 -226.62
CA ALA A 777 -19.17 -107.20 -226.50
C ALA A 777 -17.86 -107.08 -225.72
#